data_AF-A0A7X2CF18-F1
#
_entry.id   AF-A0A7X2CF18-F1
#
_cell.length_a   1.000
_cell.length_b   1.000
_cell.length_c   1.000
_cell.angle_alpha   90.00
_cell.angle_beta   90.00
_cell.angle_gamma   90.00
#
_symmetry.space_group_name_H-M   'P 1'
#
loop_
_entity.id
_entity.type
_entity.pdbx_description
1 polymer ?
#
loop_
_entity_poly.entity_id
_entity_poly.type
_entity_poly.pdbx_seq_one_letter_code
_entity_poly.pdbx_strand_id
1 'polypeptide(L)'
;MAVPEGPTDKRYTGNGVTKIFTIPFLLLTATDLDVYIDGIEISSGFAITNVGNPTSTITFTVAPVDQADIYLQLNVPFERLNDYQENGDFLSSTVNRDFDRIWQALKQLFRWSTRSLRLGNFDVDGAGWYRAKGNGIRDLKDPVEAQDASTKVWTQRYVGDVVGGMTGNPSLASNIFYLGPDGLPYVVQDLSNSTDFQKGASLLGRGVFAVDSVKDLLSMPRDSSQIAIVKSYFLGADLGYGLFRWIPGMPKNLHDGGKVISPTIPWNGALSTHSEFLARTGEVEPNGVGCWVRMTETTFGTHYGMTPSAASAAIQKMLMSGGRKQIPDGVFRMATPIFRDFSANDFFPETGDASLRFTLEGQSISNSILQYAGAGYAMEFTGSKNIPVGQNVHSMLQVSRLALKPADAQSRTCSGIRMINHAYTSLRDLDLEYLDTGLELKSVITCDFERVYVRSCTVGLSINGAGFSMPNANDFRRFTAQSCTYAGVVAARIGGGFHMQGGTIEGNGAMGVPGTGGFIGNIDGVNGSATLSLTNFYFEGNKGDADLLLTNMSPYTVTVVLTNVNFNRVGYLEYTKNNISLNNTGGGKIILVLNGVSFMRGGNYVASASRPYIFHDNACEVINNGVSYRDEIEHNKALTSSPTVSGRVQSSGAALSLPVGISSVRLSIGVYEITSTVGWGINANGYVATAVSTESAGGIKVERVTQSSSTTFSVILTNTSGSLSDGAFNFTSTRMS
;
A
#
# COMPACT_ATOMS: atom_id res chain seq x y z
N MET A 1 65.70 -67.18 -70.09
CA MET A 1 64.25 -67.43 -69.86
C MET A 1 63.75 -66.22 -69.12
N ALA A 2 62.59 -65.65 -69.47
CA ALA A 2 62.09 -64.46 -68.77
C ALA A 2 61.66 -64.79 -67.33
N VAL A 3 61.81 -63.84 -66.40
CA VAL A 3 61.32 -63.97 -65.02
C VAL A 3 59.80 -64.19 -65.00
N PRO A 4 59.29 -65.30 -64.44
CA PRO A 4 57.86 -65.55 -64.35
C PRO A 4 57.20 -64.67 -63.27
N GLU A 5 55.93 -64.35 -63.49
CA GLU A 5 55.04 -63.90 -62.42
C GLU A 5 54.96 -64.99 -61.35
N GLY A 6 55.08 -64.62 -60.08
CA GLY A 6 55.12 -65.57 -58.99
C GLY A 6 55.50 -64.92 -57.68
N PRO A 7 55.34 -65.62 -56.54
CA PRO A 7 55.65 -65.07 -55.24
C PRO A 7 57.14 -64.75 -55.11
N THR A 8 57.52 -63.99 -54.09
CA THR A 8 58.93 -63.76 -53.72
C THR A 8 59.27 -64.39 -52.38
N ASP A 9 58.34 -65.12 -51.81
CA ASP A 9 58.51 -65.83 -50.58
C ASP A 9 57.56 -67.04 -50.53
N LYS A 10 57.88 -67.99 -49.68
CA LYS A 10 57.03 -69.16 -49.46
C LYS A 10 57.17 -69.62 -48.02
N ARG A 11 56.03 -69.84 -47.38
CA ARG A 11 55.95 -70.51 -46.08
C ARG A 11 55.55 -71.96 -46.24
N TYR A 12 56.21 -72.83 -45.48
CA TYR A 12 55.86 -74.23 -45.29
C TYR A 12 55.81 -74.53 -43.79
N THR A 13 55.06 -75.57 -43.43
CA THR A 13 55.07 -76.11 -42.07
C THR A 13 55.85 -77.41 -42.06
N GLY A 14 56.86 -77.51 -41.20
CA GLY A 14 57.59 -78.75 -40.95
C GLY A 14 56.66 -79.83 -40.38
N ASN A 15 56.93 -81.10 -40.71
CA ASN A 15 56.21 -82.26 -40.19
C ASN A 15 57.15 -83.27 -39.52
N GLY A 16 58.42 -82.91 -39.28
CA GLY A 16 59.45 -83.78 -38.74
C GLY A 16 59.98 -84.86 -39.69
N VAL A 17 59.46 -84.97 -40.92
CA VAL A 17 59.78 -86.07 -41.86
C VAL A 17 60.25 -85.57 -43.23
N THR A 18 59.53 -84.62 -43.84
CA THR A 18 59.82 -84.08 -45.16
C THR A 18 61.09 -83.22 -45.13
N LYS A 19 62.08 -83.55 -45.95
CA LYS A 19 63.33 -82.79 -46.08
C LYS A 19 63.37 -81.88 -47.32
N ILE A 20 62.52 -82.15 -48.30
CA ILE A 20 62.58 -81.53 -49.62
C ILE A 20 61.39 -80.59 -49.78
N PHE A 21 61.67 -79.32 -50.08
CA PHE A 21 60.66 -78.31 -50.33
C PHE A 21 60.96 -77.57 -51.65
N THR A 22 59.91 -77.14 -52.33
CA THR A 22 60.03 -76.35 -53.55
C THR A 22 60.26 -74.89 -53.20
N ILE A 23 61.15 -74.22 -53.92
CA ILE A 23 61.26 -72.76 -53.95
C ILE A 23 60.48 -72.31 -55.20
N PRO A 24 59.27 -71.75 -55.06
CA PRO A 24 58.36 -71.51 -56.18
C PRO A 24 58.68 -70.20 -56.94
N PHE A 25 59.94 -69.78 -56.90
CA PHE A 25 60.43 -68.58 -57.56
C PHE A 25 61.87 -68.76 -58.03
N LEU A 26 62.24 -68.02 -59.07
CA LEU A 26 63.57 -68.07 -59.65
C LEU A 26 64.64 -67.63 -58.63
N LEU A 27 65.75 -68.35 -58.55
CA LEU A 27 66.97 -67.90 -57.88
C LEU A 27 68.04 -67.75 -58.95
N LEU A 28 68.73 -66.60 -59.02
CA LEU A 28 69.83 -66.42 -59.98
C LEU A 28 71.12 -67.04 -59.45
N THR A 29 71.29 -66.97 -58.14
CA THR A 29 72.34 -67.62 -57.37
C THR A 29 71.72 -68.26 -56.13
N ALA A 30 72.36 -69.29 -55.57
CA ALA A 30 71.86 -69.92 -54.34
C ALA A 30 71.81 -68.95 -53.15
N THR A 31 72.64 -67.91 -53.17
CA THR A 31 72.72 -66.86 -52.16
C THR A 31 71.60 -65.83 -52.24
N ASP A 32 70.76 -65.85 -53.28
CA ASP A 32 69.59 -64.95 -53.38
C ASP A 32 68.39 -65.43 -52.54
N LEU A 33 68.61 -66.37 -51.61
CA LEU A 33 67.58 -66.95 -50.75
C LEU A 33 67.99 -66.82 -49.28
N ASP A 34 67.14 -66.15 -48.51
CA ASP A 34 67.18 -66.23 -47.05
C ASP A 34 66.24 -67.37 -46.60
N VAL A 35 66.70 -68.15 -45.62
CA VAL A 35 65.94 -69.27 -45.07
C VAL A 35 65.78 -69.05 -43.57
N TYR A 36 64.54 -69.02 -43.10
CA TYR A 36 64.23 -68.91 -41.68
C TYR A 36 63.50 -70.17 -41.21
N ILE A 37 63.85 -70.64 -40.02
CA ILE A 37 63.12 -71.68 -39.27
C ILE A 37 62.67 -71.05 -37.95
N ASP A 38 61.36 -71.02 -37.71
CA ASP A 38 60.75 -70.40 -36.53
C ASP A 38 61.20 -68.95 -36.29
N GLY A 39 61.38 -68.21 -37.39
CA GLY A 39 61.81 -66.81 -37.39
C GLY A 39 63.31 -66.57 -37.23
N ILE A 40 64.13 -67.63 -37.07
CA ILE A 40 65.58 -67.54 -36.99
C ILE A 40 66.19 -67.84 -38.36
N GLU A 41 67.00 -66.93 -38.88
CA GLU A 41 67.72 -67.11 -40.15
C GLU A 41 68.81 -68.18 -40.01
N ILE A 42 68.90 -69.09 -40.98
CA ILE A 42 69.93 -70.12 -41.06
C ILE A 42 70.67 -70.02 -42.40
N SER A 43 71.99 -70.12 -42.34
CA SER A 43 72.86 -70.05 -43.52
C SER A 43 73.46 -71.40 -43.94
N SER A 44 73.15 -72.47 -43.20
CA SER A 44 73.63 -73.84 -43.47
C SER A 44 72.61 -74.88 -43.01
N GLY A 45 72.87 -76.18 -43.27
CA GLY A 45 71.94 -77.27 -42.95
C GLY A 45 70.94 -77.60 -44.06
N PHE A 46 71.16 -77.06 -45.26
CA PHE A 46 70.40 -77.37 -46.46
C PHE A 46 71.26 -77.25 -47.72
N ALA A 47 70.81 -77.85 -48.82
CA ALA A 47 71.37 -77.69 -50.15
C ALA A 47 70.29 -77.20 -51.13
N ILE A 48 70.67 -76.31 -52.04
CA ILE A 48 69.77 -75.79 -53.08
C ILE A 48 70.18 -76.38 -54.43
N THR A 49 69.23 -76.99 -55.13
CA THR A 49 69.41 -77.49 -56.49
C THR A 49 68.46 -76.80 -57.45
N ASN A 50 68.75 -76.90 -58.76
CA ASN A 50 67.94 -76.30 -59.81
C ASN A 50 67.88 -74.75 -59.77
N VAL A 51 68.95 -74.10 -59.30
CA VAL A 51 69.16 -72.64 -59.39
C VAL A 51 69.23 -72.23 -60.87
N GLY A 52 68.74 -71.04 -61.20
CA GLY A 52 68.66 -70.53 -62.57
C GLY A 52 67.40 -70.94 -63.34
N ASN A 53 66.48 -71.69 -62.71
CA ASN A 53 65.20 -72.11 -63.28
C ASN A 53 64.01 -71.49 -62.53
N PRO A 54 62.79 -71.46 -63.11
CA PRO A 54 61.60 -70.86 -62.48
C PRO A 54 61.27 -71.34 -61.06
N THR A 55 61.67 -72.57 -60.76
CA THR A 55 61.57 -73.15 -59.42
C THR A 55 62.88 -73.84 -59.08
N SER A 56 63.33 -73.66 -57.84
CA SER A 56 64.47 -74.37 -57.29
C SER A 56 64.00 -75.35 -56.21
N THR A 57 64.88 -76.22 -55.72
CA THR A 57 64.56 -77.17 -54.66
C THR A 57 65.52 -76.96 -53.51
N ILE A 58 64.99 -76.81 -52.29
CA ILE A 58 65.77 -76.82 -51.06
C ILE A 58 65.62 -78.19 -50.39
N THR A 59 66.74 -78.80 -50.02
CA THR A 59 66.80 -80.07 -49.29
C THR A 59 67.52 -79.87 -47.97
N PHE A 60 66.80 -79.98 -46.85
CA PHE A 60 67.38 -79.90 -45.52
C PHE A 60 68.13 -81.19 -45.17
N THR A 61 69.27 -81.06 -44.46
CA THR A 61 70.03 -82.23 -43.98
C THR A 61 69.27 -82.98 -42.88
N VAL A 62 68.55 -82.24 -42.03
CA VAL A 62 67.63 -82.72 -41.01
C VAL A 62 66.22 -82.21 -41.33
N ALA A 63 65.21 -83.07 -41.25
CA ALA A 63 63.84 -82.64 -41.52
C ALA A 63 63.43 -81.58 -40.48
N PRO A 64 62.89 -80.41 -40.89
CA PRO A 64 62.33 -79.45 -39.95
C PRO A 64 61.29 -80.12 -39.07
N VAL A 65 61.37 -79.89 -37.76
CA VAL A 65 60.50 -80.52 -36.76
C VAL A 65 59.03 -80.22 -37.02
N ASP A 66 58.13 -81.03 -36.47
CA ASP A 66 56.69 -80.81 -36.62
C ASP A 66 56.30 -79.42 -36.10
N GLN A 67 55.43 -78.73 -36.85
CA GLN A 67 54.98 -77.35 -36.63
C GLN A 67 56.03 -76.24 -36.84
N ALA A 68 57.27 -76.53 -37.24
CA ALA A 68 58.24 -75.48 -37.53
C ALA A 68 57.79 -74.59 -38.71
N ASP A 69 57.83 -73.25 -38.56
CA ASP A 69 57.56 -72.29 -39.64
C ASP A 69 58.81 -72.15 -40.51
N ILE A 70 58.77 -72.75 -41.69
CA ILE A 70 59.83 -72.65 -42.69
C ILE A 70 59.50 -71.49 -43.60
N TYR A 71 60.26 -70.41 -43.52
CA TYR A 71 60.08 -69.24 -44.36
C TYR A 71 61.24 -69.09 -45.35
N LEU A 72 60.93 -69.26 -46.62
CA LEU A 72 61.86 -69.10 -47.73
C LEU A 72 61.61 -67.73 -48.36
N GLN A 73 62.63 -66.88 -48.43
CA GLN A 73 62.47 -65.50 -48.86
C GLN A 73 63.50 -65.15 -49.93
N LEU A 74 63.03 -64.69 -51.09
CA LEU A 74 63.90 -64.09 -52.10
C LEU A 74 64.55 -62.83 -51.53
N ASN A 75 65.87 -62.79 -51.62
CA ASN A 75 66.72 -61.69 -51.19
C ASN A 75 67.82 -61.42 -52.22
N VAL A 76 67.47 -60.67 -53.27
CA VAL A 76 68.45 -60.26 -54.30
C VAL A 76 69.09 -58.94 -53.87
N PRO A 77 70.43 -58.85 -53.82
CA PRO A 77 71.12 -57.58 -53.58
C PRO A 77 70.75 -56.52 -54.64
N PHE A 78 70.45 -55.30 -54.19
CA PHE A 78 70.14 -54.17 -55.06
C PHE A 78 71.40 -53.55 -55.67
N GLU A 79 72.01 -54.28 -56.59
CA GLU A 79 73.22 -53.88 -57.29
C GLU A 79 73.22 -54.41 -58.73
N ARG A 80 73.96 -53.72 -59.61
CA ARG A 80 74.28 -54.19 -60.96
C ARG A 80 75.70 -54.76 -60.95
N LEU A 81 75.87 -55.96 -61.50
CA LEU A 81 77.14 -56.68 -61.46
C LEU A 81 77.98 -56.55 -62.75
N ASN A 82 77.34 -56.32 -63.89
CA ASN A 82 78.01 -56.29 -65.19
C ASN A 82 77.99 -54.89 -65.79
N ASP A 83 79.11 -54.49 -66.41
CA ASP A 83 79.21 -53.24 -67.17
C ASP A 83 79.39 -53.49 -68.66
N TYR A 84 78.37 -53.13 -69.45
CA TYR A 84 78.40 -53.33 -70.89
C TYR A 84 79.41 -52.38 -71.53
N GLN A 85 80.37 -52.95 -72.27
CA GLN A 85 81.41 -52.19 -72.95
C GLN A 85 80.94 -51.78 -74.35
N GLU A 86 81.33 -50.59 -74.79
CA GLU A 86 81.12 -50.15 -76.18
C GLU A 86 81.94 -51.04 -77.14
N ASN A 87 81.29 -51.58 -78.18
CA ASN A 87 81.86 -52.55 -79.14
C ASN A 87 82.26 -53.92 -78.55
N GLY A 88 81.78 -54.29 -77.35
CA GLY A 88 81.93 -55.64 -76.79
C GLY A 88 80.86 -56.64 -77.27
N ASP A 89 81.10 -57.94 -77.04
CA ASP A 89 80.14 -59.00 -77.40
C ASP A 89 78.82 -58.86 -76.62
N PHE A 90 77.70 -58.78 -77.35
CA PHE A 90 76.36 -58.70 -76.75
C PHE A 90 75.81 -60.11 -76.48
N LEU A 91 76.31 -60.75 -75.43
CA LEU A 91 75.92 -62.10 -75.05
C LEU A 91 74.55 -62.11 -74.37
N SER A 92 73.59 -62.82 -74.97
CA SER A 92 72.22 -62.93 -74.43
C SER A 92 72.18 -63.55 -73.03
N SER A 93 73.14 -64.40 -72.66
CA SER A 93 73.24 -64.98 -71.31
C SER A 93 73.60 -63.94 -70.25
N THR A 94 74.49 -63.00 -70.55
CA THR A 94 74.85 -61.90 -69.66
C THR A 94 73.69 -60.92 -69.51
N VAL A 95 73.09 -60.53 -70.63
CA VAL A 95 72.03 -59.50 -70.66
C VAL A 95 70.74 -59.97 -70.01
N ASN A 96 70.29 -61.20 -70.33
CA ASN A 96 69.10 -61.76 -69.71
C ASN A 96 69.28 -61.88 -68.19
N ARG A 97 70.45 -62.31 -67.72
CA ARG A 97 70.72 -62.45 -66.28
C ARG A 97 70.65 -61.10 -65.54
N ASP A 98 71.15 -60.03 -66.14
CA ASP A 98 71.06 -58.67 -65.57
C ASP A 98 69.61 -58.16 -65.53
N PHE A 99 68.84 -58.35 -66.61
CA PHE A 99 67.41 -58.00 -66.62
C PHE A 99 66.59 -58.84 -65.63
N ASP A 100 66.91 -60.13 -65.51
CA ASP A 100 66.24 -61.02 -64.56
C ASP A 100 66.53 -60.58 -63.12
N ARG A 101 67.75 -60.10 -62.83
CA ARG A 101 68.13 -59.56 -61.50
C ARG A 101 67.32 -58.32 -61.15
N ILE A 102 67.13 -57.41 -62.10
CA ILE A 102 66.30 -56.22 -61.93
C ILE A 102 64.84 -56.62 -61.65
N TRP A 103 64.28 -57.55 -62.43
CA TRP A 103 62.90 -58.01 -62.22
C TRP A 103 62.70 -58.66 -60.85
N GLN A 104 63.67 -59.45 -60.39
CA GLN A 104 63.62 -60.08 -59.07
C GLN A 104 63.73 -59.05 -57.93
N ALA A 105 64.61 -58.06 -58.09
CA ALA A 105 64.70 -56.93 -57.17
C ALA A 105 63.38 -56.13 -57.09
N LEU A 106 62.72 -55.88 -58.22
CA LEU A 106 61.42 -55.18 -58.27
C LEU A 106 60.32 -55.99 -57.56
N LYS A 107 60.21 -57.29 -57.83
CA LYS A 107 59.24 -58.16 -57.16
C LYS A 107 59.45 -58.18 -55.64
N GLN A 108 60.71 -58.18 -55.19
CA GLN A 108 61.07 -58.06 -53.78
C GLN A 108 60.61 -56.73 -53.17
N LEU A 109 60.78 -55.60 -53.86
CA LEU A 109 60.28 -54.30 -53.41
C LEU A 109 58.75 -54.29 -53.27
N PHE A 110 58.03 -54.90 -54.21
CA PHE A 110 56.56 -55.02 -54.12
C PHE A 110 56.10 -55.78 -52.87
N ARG A 111 56.81 -56.85 -52.48
CA ARG A 111 56.53 -57.59 -51.22
C ARG A 111 56.63 -56.67 -50.01
N TRP A 112 57.70 -55.88 -49.88
CA TRP A 112 57.85 -54.96 -48.76
C TRP A 112 56.79 -53.89 -48.75
N SER A 113 56.54 -53.28 -49.91
CA SER A 113 55.56 -52.23 -50.03
C SER A 113 54.16 -52.74 -49.62
N THR A 114 53.78 -53.99 -49.92
CA THR A 114 52.44 -54.54 -49.59
C THR A 114 52.21 -54.81 -48.10
N ARG A 115 53.29 -54.72 -47.30
CA ARG A 115 53.32 -54.84 -45.84
C ARG A 115 53.34 -53.49 -45.13
N SER A 116 53.47 -52.38 -45.86
CA SER A 116 53.37 -51.02 -45.32
C SER A 116 51.92 -50.56 -45.16
N LEU A 117 51.70 -49.53 -44.32
CA LEU A 117 50.46 -48.77 -44.33
C LEU A 117 50.33 -48.06 -45.69
N ARG A 118 49.19 -48.26 -46.37
CA ARG A 118 48.90 -47.62 -47.66
C ARG A 118 47.49 -47.03 -47.66
N LEU A 119 47.31 -45.94 -48.40
CA LEU A 119 45.98 -45.44 -48.73
C LEU A 119 45.20 -46.51 -49.51
N GLY A 120 43.88 -46.59 -49.28
CA GLY A 120 43.01 -47.41 -50.10
C GLY A 120 42.93 -46.92 -51.54
N ASN A 121 42.49 -47.78 -52.46
CA ASN A 121 42.43 -47.45 -53.89
C ASN A 121 41.58 -46.22 -54.24
N PHE A 122 40.63 -45.84 -53.37
CA PHE A 122 39.75 -44.68 -53.54
C PHE A 122 40.03 -43.56 -52.52
N ASP A 123 41.05 -43.72 -51.69
CA ASP A 123 41.47 -42.72 -50.71
C ASP A 123 42.36 -41.67 -51.40
N VAL A 124 42.14 -40.39 -51.11
CA VAL A 124 42.90 -39.27 -51.67
C VAL A 124 44.04 -38.91 -50.72
N ASP A 125 45.25 -38.66 -51.25
CA ASP A 125 46.36 -38.21 -50.42
C ASP A 125 46.03 -36.86 -49.75
N GLY A 126 46.25 -36.77 -48.44
CA GLY A 126 45.83 -35.64 -47.60
C GLY A 126 44.38 -35.67 -47.08
N ALA A 127 43.53 -36.59 -47.52
CA ALA A 127 42.12 -36.69 -47.06
C ALA A 127 41.60 -38.11 -46.79
N GLY A 128 42.33 -39.14 -47.21
CA GLY A 128 41.94 -40.54 -47.12
C GLY A 128 42.61 -41.29 -45.96
N TRP A 129 42.29 -42.58 -45.84
CA TRP A 129 42.70 -43.40 -44.70
C TRP A 129 43.72 -44.48 -45.07
N TYR A 130 44.79 -44.59 -44.26
CA TYR A 130 45.74 -45.70 -44.35
C TYR A 130 45.11 -47.01 -43.85
N ARG A 131 45.28 -48.10 -44.60
CA ARG A 131 44.69 -49.42 -44.31
C ARG A 131 45.71 -50.36 -43.66
N ALA A 132 45.45 -50.78 -42.43
CA ALA A 132 46.29 -51.73 -41.68
C ALA A 132 45.95 -53.22 -41.91
N LYS A 133 44.89 -53.53 -42.68
CA LYS A 133 44.41 -54.91 -42.96
C LYS A 133 44.10 -55.74 -41.69
N GLY A 134 43.67 -55.09 -40.62
CA GLY A 134 43.42 -55.73 -39.32
C GLY A 134 44.68 -56.06 -38.51
N ASN A 135 45.87 -55.70 -39.01
CA ASN A 135 47.11 -55.84 -38.24
C ASN A 135 47.21 -54.72 -37.18
N GLY A 136 47.79 -55.06 -36.03
CA GLY A 136 48.11 -54.06 -35.01
C GLY A 136 49.24 -53.12 -35.45
N ILE A 137 49.15 -51.85 -35.06
CA ILE A 137 50.21 -50.84 -35.19
C ILE A 137 50.89 -50.73 -33.82
N ARG A 138 52.21 -50.88 -33.78
CA ARG A 138 53.03 -50.85 -32.56
C ARG A 138 54.19 -49.87 -32.71
N ASP A 139 54.82 -49.51 -31.59
CA ASP A 139 55.96 -48.57 -31.52
C ASP A 139 55.64 -47.15 -32.02
N LEU A 140 54.38 -46.71 -31.82
CA LEU A 140 53.95 -45.34 -32.05
C LEU A 140 54.44 -44.42 -30.92
N LYS A 141 54.89 -43.20 -31.26
CA LYS A 141 55.20 -42.16 -30.28
C LYS A 141 53.91 -41.61 -29.66
N ASP A 142 53.95 -41.23 -28.38
CA ASP A 142 52.81 -40.53 -27.75
C ASP A 142 52.48 -39.23 -28.52
N PRO A 143 51.18 -38.87 -28.63
CA PRO A 143 50.73 -37.74 -29.43
C PRO A 143 51.22 -36.41 -28.82
N VAL A 144 51.64 -35.49 -29.68
CA VAL A 144 52.09 -34.13 -29.30
C VAL A 144 51.12 -33.08 -29.86
N GLU A 145 50.76 -33.20 -31.13
CA GLU A 145 49.80 -32.33 -31.80
C GLU A 145 48.38 -32.92 -31.77
N ALA A 146 47.37 -32.07 -31.99
CA ALA A 146 45.97 -32.46 -31.86
C ALA A 146 45.51 -33.54 -32.86
N GLN A 147 46.23 -33.73 -33.97
CA GLN A 147 45.92 -34.70 -35.02
C GLN A 147 46.77 -35.98 -34.97
N ASP A 148 47.66 -36.11 -33.98
CA ASP A 148 48.50 -37.30 -33.83
C ASP A 148 47.67 -38.52 -33.39
N ALA A 149 48.10 -39.72 -33.81
CA ALA A 149 47.55 -40.96 -33.30
C ALA A 149 47.98 -41.20 -31.83
N SER A 150 47.08 -41.72 -31.00
CA SER A 150 47.32 -41.91 -29.56
C SER A 150 47.72 -43.34 -29.18
N THR A 151 48.70 -43.47 -28.28
CA THR A 151 49.02 -44.77 -27.67
C THR A 151 47.97 -45.13 -26.61
N LYS A 152 47.79 -46.43 -26.35
CA LYS A 152 46.84 -46.91 -25.32
C LYS A 152 47.14 -46.31 -23.94
N VAL A 153 48.42 -46.23 -23.58
CA VAL A 153 48.87 -45.72 -22.26
C VAL A 153 48.55 -44.24 -22.13
N TRP A 154 48.79 -43.45 -23.17
CA TRP A 154 48.44 -42.03 -23.17
C TRP A 154 46.94 -41.81 -22.92
N THR A 155 46.08 -42.54 -23.64
CA THR A 155 44.62 -42.43 -23.50
C THR A 155 44.15 -42.83 -22.10
N GLN A 156 44.74 -43.88 -21.51
CA GLN A 156 44.40 -44.30 -20.14
C GLN A 156 44.81 -43.26 -19.09
N ARG A 157 45.94 -42.59 -19.26
CA ARG A 157 46.38 -41.50 -18.38
C ARG A 157 45.48 -40.28 -18.50
N TYR A 158 45.19 -39.84 -19.72
CA TYR A 158 44.29 -38.72 -19.97
C TYR A 158 42.93 -38.92 -19.28
N VAL A 159 42.31 -40.09 -19.46
CA VAL A 159 41.04 -40.43 -18.79
C VAL A 159 41.21 -40.51 -17.27
N GLY A 160 42.32 -41.08 -16.80
CA GLY A 160 42.65 -41.15 -15.37
C GLY A 160 42.80 -39.78 -14.72
N ASP A 161 43.39 -38.81 -15.41
CA ASP A 161 43.59 -37.44 -14.92
C ASP A 161 42.26 -36.66 -14.88
N VAL A 162 41.38 -36.85 -15.88
CA VAL A 162 40.03 -36.28 -15.89
C VAL A 162 39.19 -36.80 -14.72
N VAL A 163 39.26 -38.11 -14.44
CA VAL A 163 38.54 -38.72 -13.33
C VAL A 163 39.18 -38.38 -11.98
N GLY A 164 40.51 -38.33 -11.91
CA GLY A 164 41.28 -37.98 -10.71
C GLY A 164 41.20 -36.50 -10.32
N GLY A 165 40.91 -35.62 -11.29
CA GLY A 165 40.63 -34.20 -11.05
C GLY A 165 39.28 -33.93 -10.38
N MET A 166 38.37 -34.91 -10.32
CA MET A 166 37.12 -34.81 -9.56
C MET A 166 37.42 -34.99 -8.06
N THR A 167 37.28 -33.92 -7.27
CA THR A 167 37.37 -34.02 -5.80
C THR A 167 35.99 -34.24 -5.18
N GLY A 168 35.78 -35.41 -4.55
CA GLY A 168 34.59 -35.72 -3.73
C GLY A 168 33.56 -36.67 -4.37
N ASN A 169 32.44 -36.88 -3.64
CA ASN A 169 31.35 -37.77 -4.07
C ASN A 169 30.65 -37.20 -5.32
N PRO A 170 30.43 -37.99 -6.40
CA PRO A 170 29.70 -37.54 -7.59
C PRO A 170 28.24 -37.11 -7.31
N SER A 171 27.68 -37.44 -6.14
CA SER A 171 26.36 -36.98 -5.69
C SER A 171 26.39 -35.61 -4.97
N LEU A 172 27.54 -34.94 -4.88
CA LEU A 172 27.60 -33.59 -4.32
C LEU A 172 26.96 -32.58 -5.29
N ALA A 173 26.21 -31.62 -4.73
CA ALA A 173 25.56 -30.56 -5.50
C ALA A 173 26.53 -29.73 -6.37
N SER A 174 27.82 -29.67 -6.01
CA SER A 174 28.87 -29.02 -6.78
C SER A 174 29.23 -29.75 -8.09
N ASN A 175 28.84 -31.02 -8.24
CA ASN A 175 29.24 -31.90 -9.34
C ASN A 175 28.07 -32.32 -10.25
N ILE A 176 26.85 -31.82 -9.97
CA ILE A 176 25.65 -32.09 -10.77
C ILE A 176 25.37 -30.87 -11.64
N PHE A 177 25.43 -31.05 -12.96
CA PHE A 177 25.14 -29.99 -13.93
C PHE A 177 23.64 -29.68 -14.00
N TYR A 178 23.34 -28.39 -14.11
CA TYR A 178 22.02 -27.81 -14.26
C TYR A 178 22.03 -26.86 -15.46
N LEU A 179 21.04 -26.95 -16.34
CA LEU A 179 20.88 -26.00 -17.45
C LEU A 179 19.99 -24.83 -16.98
N GLY A 180 20.57 -23.63 -16.96
CA GLY A 180 19.86 -22.41 -16.54
C GLY A 180 18.82 -21.95 -17.57
N PRO A 181 17.90 -21.05 -17.19
CA PRO A 181 16.91 -20.45 -18.12
C PRO A 181 17.53 -19.64 -19.27
N ASP A 182 18.79 -19.21 -19.11
CA ASP A 182 19.62 -18.57 -20.13
C ASP A 182 20.27 -19.57 -21.11
N GLY A 183 20.10 -20.87 -20.90
CA GLY A 183 20.68 -21.94 -21.69
C GLY A 183 22.15 -22.23 -21.38
N LEU A 184 22.73 -21.63 -20.33
CA LEU A 184 24.11 -21.88 -19.92
C LEU A 184 24.20 -22.98 -18.85
N PRO A 185 25.33 -23.71 -18.77
CA PRO A 185 25.54 -24.73 -17.75
C PRO A 185 25.97 -24.13 -16.41
N TYR A 186 25.31 -24.59 -15.34
CA TYR A 186 25.57 -24.27 -13.93
C TYR A 186 25.71 -25.57 -13.14
N VAL A 187 26.03 -25.48 -11.85
CA VAL A 187 25.98 -26.62 -10.92
C VAL A 187 24.85 -26.47 -9.91
N VAL A 188 24.32 -27.57 -9.38
CA VAL A 188 23.24 -27.53 -8.36
C VAL A 188 23.65 -26.71 -7.13
N GLN A 189 24.95 -26.61 -6.82
CA GLN A 189 25.49 -25.75 -5.76
C GLN A 189 25.22 -24.25 -6.00
N ASP A 190 25.08 -23.79 -7.25
CA ASP A 190 24.75 -22.41 -7.57
C ASP A 190 23.34 -22.02 -7.12
N LEU A 191 22.44 -23.00 -6.90
CA LEU A 191 21.08 -22.76 -6.39
C LEU A 191 21.06 -22.35 -4.91
N SER A 192 22.11 -22.67 -4.14
CA SER A 192 22.19 -22.41 -2.68
C SER A 192 23.29 -21.41 -2.32
N ASN A 193 23.66 -20.52 -3.23
CA ASN A 193 24.72 -19.54 -3.02
C ASN A 193 24.35 -18.55 -1.90
N SER A 194 25.15 -18.53 -0.82
CA SER A 194 24.93 -17.67 0.36
C SER A 194 25.54 -16.27 0.23
N THR A 195 26.42 -16.06 -0.75
CA THR A 195 27.07 -14.77 -1.05
C THR A 195 26.36 -13.97 -2.14
N ASP A 196 25.66 -14.65 -3.05
CA ASP A 196 24.83 -14.07 -4.11
C ASP A 196 23.44 -14.71 -4.05
N PHE A 197 22.55 -14.07 -3.30
CA PHE A 197 21.19 -14.52 -3.05
C PHE A 197 20.26 -14.41 -4.27
N GLN A 198 20.69 -13.74 -5.36
CA GLN A 198 19.90 -13.63 -6.59
C GLN A 198 20.19 -14.78 -7.55
N LYS A 199 21.40 -15.37 -7.50
CA LYS A 199 21.85 -16.44 -8.38
C LYS A 199 20.94 -17.69 -8.37
N GLY A 200 20.51 -18.14 -7.20
CA GLY A 200 19.63 -19.31 -7.12
C GLY A 200 18.22 -19.04 -7.67
N ALA A 201 17.70 -17.83 -7.44
CA ALA A 201 16.38 -17.43 -7.95
C ALA A 201 16.36 -17.24 -9.46
N SER A 202 17.42 -16.67 -10.06
CA SER A 202 17.55 -16.53 -11.51
C SER A 202 17.64 -17.88 -12.23
N LEU A 203 18.18 -18.89 -11.56
CA LEU A 203 18.31 -20.24 -12.10
C LEU A 203 16.99 -21.02 -12.09
N LEU A 204 16.03 -20.76 -11.20
CA LEU A 204 14.77 -21.52 -11.14
C LEU A 204 13.64 -20.97 -12.03
N GLY A 205 13.87 -19.91 -12.80
CA GLY A 205 12.99 -19.42 -13.87
C GLY A 205 11.63 -18.83 -13.45
N ARG A 206 11.20 -18.99 -12.19
CA ARG A 206 9.95 -18.43 -11.63
C ARG A 206 10.14 -17.89 -10.19
N GLY A 207 11.25 -17.21 -9.96
CA GLY A 207 11.54 -16.59 -8.67
C GLY A 207 10.71 -15.33 -8.41
N VAL A 208 10.31 -15.13 -7.16
CA VAL A 208 9.95 -13.80 -6.67
C VAL A 208 11.26 -13.09 -6.29
N PHE A 209 11.54 -11.94 -6.88
CA PHE A 209 12.81 -11.23 -6.68
C PHE A 209 12.66 -10.19 -5.58
N ALA A 210 13.51 -10.22 -4.56
CA ALA A 210 13.56 -9.17 -3.57
C ALA A 210 14.56 -8.08 -3.98
N VAL A 211 14.12 -6.83 -3.99
CA VAL A 211 14.96 -5.64 -4.21
C VAL A 211 14.83 -4.69 -3.02
N ASP A 212 15.89 -3.95 -2.73
CA ASP A 212 15.98 -3.17 -1.49
C ASP A 212 15.16 -1.87 -1.54
N SER A 213 14.95 -1.30 -2.74
CA SER A 213 14.20 -0.05 -2.91
C SER A 213 13.38 0.06 -4.20
N VAL A 214 12.53 1.08 -4.30
CA VAL A 214 11.85 1.45 -5.56
C VAL A 214 12.86 1.85 -6.64
N LYS A 215 14.03 2.38 -6.28
CA LYS A 215 15.10 2.67 -7.23
C LYS A 215 15.62 1.39 -7.87
N ASP A 216 15.88 0.36 -7.06
CA ASP A 216 16.41 -0.92 -7.53
C ASP A 216 15.37 -1.69 -8.37
N LEU A 217 14.08 -1.51 -8.09
CA LEU A 217 12.98 -2.00 -8.93
C LEU A 217 13.09 -1.50 -10.38
N LEU A 218 13.54 -0.26 -10.60
CA LEU A 218 13.65 0.30 -11.95
C LEU A 218 14.77 -0.35 -12.77
N SER A 219 15.75 -0.98 -12.10
CA SER A 219 16.83 -1.74 -12.73
C SER A 219 16.47 -3.20 -13.01
N MET A 220 15.33 -3.69 -12.52
CA MET A 220 14.90 -5.06 -12.76
C MET A 220 14.52 -5.32 -14.22
N PRO A 221 14.70 -6.57 -14.71
CA PRO A 221 14.17 -6.98 -16.00
C PRO A 221 12.66 -6.73 -16.13
N ARG A 222 12.24 -6.27 -17.32
CA ARG A 222 10.85 -5.90 -17.63
C ARG A 222 10.06 -7.11 -18.13
N ASP A 223 9.93 -8.11 -17.27
CA ASP A 223 9.29 -9.39 -17.59
C ASP A 223 7.94 -9.53 -16.89
N SER A 224 6.87 -9.70 -17.67
CA SER A 224 5.50 -9.83 -17.14
C SER A 224 5.21 -11.15 -16.43
N SER A 225 6.12 -12.13 -16.52
CA SER A 225 6.03 -13.40 -15.79
C SER A 225 6.55 -13.32 -14.35
N GLN A 226 7.23 -12.22 -13.99
CA GLN A 226 7.92 -12.06 -12.71
C GLN A 226 7.16 -11.16 -11.72
N ILE A 227 7.38 -11.41 -10.43
CA ILE A 227 6.92 -10.56 -9.33
C ILE A 227 8.15 -10.07 -8.55
N ALA A 228 8.19 -8.78 -8.26
CA ALA A 228 9.20 -8.15 -7.42
C ALA A 228 8.64 -7.88 -6.01
N ILE A 229 9.37 -8.27 -4.97
CA ILE A 229 9.18 -7.79 -3.60
C ILE A 229 10.10 -6.59 -3.43
N VAL A 230 9.53 -5.41 -3.22
CA VAL A 230 10.29 -4.23 -2.82
C VAL A 230 10.29 -4.16 -1.29
N LYS A 231 11.47 -4.17 -0.66
CA LYS A 231 11.62 -4.16 0.81
C LYS A 231 11.32 -2.80 1.45
N SER A 232 11.53 -1.71 0.72
CA SER A 232 11.25 -0.35 1.20
C SER A 232 11.10 0.62 0.02
N TYR A 233 10.45 1.76 0.20
CA TYR A 233 10.35 2.80 -0.82
C TYR A 233 11.71 3.45 -1.05
N PHE A 234 12.32 3.93 0.04
CA PHE A 234 13.69 4.43 0.10
C PHE A 234 14.60 3.35 0.70
N LEU A 235 15.84 3.26 0.22
CA LEU A 235 16.81 2.28 0.71
C LEU A 235 16.98 2.38 2.24
N GLY A 236 16.78 1.27 2.95
CA GLY A 236 16.97 1.16 4.41
C GLY A 236 15.94 1.89 5.28
N ALA A 237 14.86 2.44 4.70
CA ALA A 237 13.82 3.14 5.47
C ALA A 237 12.76 2.21 6.10
N ASP A 238 12.72 0.94 5.69
CA ASP A 238 11.75 -0.08 6.13
C ASP A 238 10.27 0.34 6.04
N LEU A 239 9.94 1.20 5.08
CA LEU A 239 8.58 1.74 4.86
C LEU A 239 8.21 1.67 3.39
N GLY A 240 6.95 1.38 3.08
CA GLY A 240 6.46 1.40 1.69
C GLY A 240 6.81 0.15 0.88
N TYR A 241 7.14 -0.94 1.57
CA TYR A 241 7.35 -2.27 1.00
C TYR A 241 6.10 -2.77 0.26
N GLY A 242 6.28 -3.76 -0.61
CA GLY A 242 5.15 -4.42 -1.26
C GLY A 242 5.53 -5.16 -2.53
N LEU A 243 4.55 -5.87 -3.07
CA LEU A 243 4.70 -6.64 -4.29
C LEU A 243 4.40 -5.79 -5.52
N PHE A 244 5.21 -5.95 -6.56
CA PHE A 244 5.07 -5.29 -7.85
C PHE A 244 5.10 -6.32 -8.98
N ARG A 245 4.36 -6.02 -10.05
CA ARG A 245 4.42 -6.77 -11.31
C ARG A 245 4.67 -5.83 -12.48
N TRP A 246 5.39 -6.30 -13.49
CA TRP A 246 5.52 -5.57 -14.74
C TRP A 246 4.25 -5.75 -15.58
N ILE A 247 3.65 -4.64 -16.02
CA ILE A 247 2.50 -4.66 -16.94
C ILE A 247 2.91 -3.97 -18.25
N PRO A 248 3.20 -4.74 -19.32
CA PRO A 248 3.67 -4.20 -20.60
C PRO A 248 2.73 -3.17 -21.24
N GLY A 249 1.42 -3.35 -21.06
CA GLY A 249 0.40 -2.44 -21.61
C GLY A 249 0.01 -1.26 -20.72
N MET A 250 0.58 -1.11 -19.52
CA MET A 250 0.20 -0.04 -18.60
C MET A 250 0.72 1.31 -19.11
N PRO A 251 -0.16 2.29 -19.43
CA PRO A 251 0.28 3.59 -19.94
C PRO A 251 1.18 4.34 -18.96
N LYS A 252 2.28 4.92 -19.47
CA LYS A 252 3.26 5.66 -18.65
C LYS A 252 2.72 6.99 -18.14
N ASN A 253 1.76 7.58 -18.84
CA ASN A 253 1.01 8.75 -18.36
C ASN A 253 0.11 8.44 -17.14
N LEU A 254 0.05 7.20 -16.65
CA LEU A 254 -0.58 6.87 -15.37
C LEU A 254 0.42 6.77 -14.21
N HIS A 255 1.71 7.06 -14.43
CA HIS A 255 2.70 7.09 -13.35
C HIS A 255 2.20 8.00 -12.20
N ASP A 256 2.21 7.42 -11.00
CA ASP A 256 1.91 8.12 -9.76
C ASP A 256 3.03 8.01 -8.72
N GLY A 257 4.09 7.26 -9.05
CA GLY A 257 5.28 7.09 -8.23
C GLY A 257 5.06 6.19 -7.02
N GLY A 258 3.89 5.56 -6.86
CA GLY A 258 3.61 4.66 -5.75
C GLY A 258 2.88 3.37 -6.15
N LYS A 259 1.73 3.48 -6.81
CA LYS A 259 0.98 2.33 -7.35
C LYS A 259 1.38 2.00 -8.79
N VAL A 260 1.62 3.01 -9.62
CA VAL A 260 2.07 2.86 -11.01
C VAL A 260 3.37 3.61 -11.19
N ILE A 261 4.42 2.89 -11.58
CA ILE A 261 5.77 3.42 -11.69
C ILE A 261 6.31 3.15 -13.09
N SER A 262 6.34 4.20 -13.90
CA SER A 262 7.08 4.23 -15.16
C SER A 262 8.59 4.16 -14.90
N PRO A 263 9.34 3.26 -15.58
CA PRO A 263 10.79 3.12 -15.42
C PRO A 263 11.60 4.16 -16.21
N THR A 264 10.94 5.04 -16.98
CA THR A 264 11.59 6.08 -17.79
C THR A 264 11.58 7.45 -17.13
N ILE A 265 11.07 7.54 -15.89
CA ILE A 265 11.16 8.75 -15.08
C ILE A 265 12.46 8.69 -14.28
N PRO A 266 13.32 9.73 -14.34
CA PRO A 266 14.53 9.79 -13.54
C PRO A 266 14.24 9.63 -12.05
N TRP A 267 14.89 8.66 -11.41
CA TRP A 267 14.76 8.42 -9.98
C TRP A 267 16.09 8.00 -9.35
N ASN A 268 16.64 8.86 -8.50
CA ASN A 268 17.91 8.58 -7.82
C ASN A 268 17.72 7.92 -6.44
N GLY A 269 16.48 7.76 -5.97
CA GLY A 269 16.14 7.15 -4.69
C GLY A 269 16.27 8.08 -3.48
N ALA A 270 16.42 9.39 -3.67
CA ALA A 270 16.60 10.36 -2.59
C ALA A 270 15.33 11.16 -2.30
N LEU A 271 15.13 11.55 -1.04
CA LEU A 271 13.98 12.38 -0.64
C LEU A 271 13.98 13.75 -1.35
N SER A 272 15.14 14.30 -1.68
CA SER A 272 15.29 15.61 -2.33
C SER A 272 14.72 15.69 -3.74
N THR A 273 14.62 14.57 -4.46
CA THR A 273 14.07 14.48 -5.83
C THR A 273 12.68 13.82 -5.84
N HIS A 274 12.15 13.47 -4.66
CA HIS A 274 10.92 12.67 -4.52
C HIS A 274 9.69 13.37 -5.12
N SER A 275 9.54 14.67 -4.88
CA SER A 275 8.43 15.45 -5.45
C SER A 275 8.46 15.47 -6.98
N GLU A 276 9.64 15.52 -7.58
CA GLU A 276 9.83 15.50 -9.04
C GLU A 276 9.44 14.15 -9.63
N PHE A 277 9.86 13.06 -8.96
CA PHE A 277 9.47 11.71 -9.34
C PHE A 277 7.95 11.52 -9.31
N LEU A 278 7.30 11.87 -8.19
CA LEU A 278 5.84 11.83 -8.07
C LEU A 278 5.15 12.72 -9.12
N ALA A 279 5.75 13.84 -9.50
CA ALA A 279 5.22 14.77 -10.49
C ALA A 279 5.42 14.32 -11.94
N ARG A 280 6.19 13.24 -12.19
CA ARG A 280 6.61 12.76 -13.51
C ARG A 280 7.60 13.68 -14.25
N THR A 281 8.34 14.48 -13.49
CA THR A 281 9.35 15.38 -14.06
C THR A 281 10.42 14.56 -14.78
N GLY A 282 10.70 14.92 -16.04
CA GLY A 282 11.72 14.25 -16.84
C GLY A 282 11.30 12.94 -17.52
N GLU A 283 10.01 12.59 -17.54
CA GLU A 283 9.51 11.46 -18.32
C GLU A 283 9.86 11.63 -19.82
N VAL A 284 10.63 10.68 -20.36
CA VAL A 284 11.10 10.72 -21.75
C VAL A 284 10.17 9.99 -22.72
N GLU A 285 9.24 9.16 -22.22
CA GLU A 285 8.27 8.43 -23.03
C GLU A 285 6.82 8.63 -22.54
N PRO A 286 6.30 9.87 -22.53
CA PRO A 286 5.01 10.17 -21.89
C PRO A 286 3.81 9.46 -22.53
N ASN A 287 3.88 9.13 -23.82
CA ASN A 287 2.85 8.37 -24.55
C ASN A 287 3.15 6.87 -24.65
N GLY A 288 4.23 6.40 -24.01
CA GLY A 288 4.63 5.00 -24.03
C GLY A 288 3.79 4.12 -23.09
N VAL A 289 4.04 2.82 -23.17
CA VAL A 289 3.43 1.79 -22.30
C VAL A 289 4.53 0.99 -21.59
N GLY A 290 4.15 0.30 -20.52
CA GLY A 290 5.04 -0.51 -19.71
C GLY A 290 5.38 0.15 -18.40
N CYS A 291 4.75 -0.30 -17.31
CA CYS A 291 5.02 0.19 -15.97
C CYS A 291 5.10 -0.95 -14.95
N TRP A 292 5.83 -0.72 -13.87
CA TRP A 292 5.70 -1.50 -12.65
C TRP A 292 4.43 -1.09 -11.92
N VAL A 293 3.63 -2.08 -11.52
CA VAL A 293 2.36 -1.85 -10.84
C VAL A 293 2.36 -2.57 -9.51
N ARG A 294 2.16 -1.81 -8.42
CA ARG A 294 2.03 -2.32 -7.07
C ARG A 294 0.73 -3.11 -6.95
N MET A 295 0.85 -4.34 -6.50
CA MET A 295 -0.30 -5.24 -6.31
C MET A 295 -0.97 -4.95 -4.98
N THR A 296 -1.93 -4.02 -4.98
CA THR A 296 -2.74 -3.69 -3.81
C THR A 296 -4.08 -3.07 -4.19
N GLU A 297 -5.11 -3.36 -3.42
CA GLU A 297 -6.42 -2.69 -3.49
C GLU A 297 -6.42 -1.39 -2.68
N THR A 298 -5.77 -1.39 -1.51
CA THR A 298 -5.65 -0.20 -0.64
C THR A 298 -4.24 0.40 -0.74
N THR A 299 -4.16 1.71 -0.88
CA THR A 299 -2.86 2.40 -0.94
C THR A 299 -2.54 3.12 0.36
N PHE A 300 -1.32 2.93 0.85
CA PHE A 300 -0.80 3.62 2.04
C PHE A 300 0.04 4.83 1.62
N GLY A 301 0.11 5.86 2.47
CA GLY A 301 1.01 6.99 2.22
C GLY A 301 2.47 6.54 2.02
N THR A 302 2.91 5.51 2.74
CA THR A 302 4.26 4.95 2.61
C THR A 302 4.52 4.31 1.24
N HIS A 303 3.49 3.86 0.52
CA HIS A 303 3.63 3.38 -0.86
C HIS A 303 4.05 4.50 -1.83
N TYR A 304 3.84 5.77 -1.46
CA TYR A 304 4.22 6.97 -2.19
C TYR A 304 5.38 7.71 -1.51
N GLY A 305 6.24 7.01 -0.76
CA GLY A 305 7.40 7.60 -0.12
C GLY A 305 7.10 8.51 1.07
N MET A 306 5.98 8.31 1.77
CA MET A 306 5.76 8.97 3.07
C MET A 306 6.76 8.45 4.11
N THR A 307 7.42 9.38 4.81
CA THR A 307 8.35 9.11 5.91
C THR A 307 7.97 9.94 7.13
N PRO A 308 8.43 9.59 8.36
CA PRO A 308 8.16 10.38 9.55
C PRO A 308 8.53 11.86 9.43
N SER A 309 9.59 12.18 8.66
CA SER A 309 10.07 13.54 8.42
C SER A 309 9.40 14.26 7.25
N ALA A 310 8.74 13.55 6.33
CA ALA A 310 8.17 14.13 5.12
C ALA A 310 6.97 13.33 4.61
N ALA A 311 5.77 13.91 4.71
CA ALA A 311 4.52 13.26 4.33
C ALA A 311 3.68 13.99 3.28
N SER A 312 3.81 15.31 3.16
CA SER A 312 2.89 16.12 2.35
C SER A 312 2.81 15.66 0.88
N ALA A 313 3.94 15.51 0.20
CA ALA A 313 3.96 15.14 -1.23
C ALA A 313 3.36 13.74 -1.48
N ALA A 314 3.68 12.79 -0.60
CA ALA A 314 3.19 11.41 -0.66
C ALA A 314 1.67 11.35 -0.49
N ILE A 315 1.13 12.00 0.55
CA ILE A 315 -0.31 12.06 0.82
C ILE A 315 -1.02 12.79 -0.32
N GLN A 316 -0.50 13.93 -0.76
CA GLN A 316 -1.09 14.71 -1.85
C GLN A 316 -1.22 13.86 -3.11
N LYS A 317 -0.12 13.20 -3.51
CA LYS A 317 -0.11 12.36 -4.72
C LYS A 317 -1.02 11.15 -4.57
N MET A 318 -0.98 10.47 -3.42
CA MET A 318 -1.84 9.33 -3.11
C MET A 318 -3.32 9.68 -3.30
N LEU A 319 -3.76 10.84 -2.81
CA LEU A 319 -5.17 11.24 -2.89
C LEU A 319 -5.65 11.45 -4.34
N MET A 320 -4.78 11.82 -5.27
CA MET A 320 -5.15 12.14 -6.65
C MET A 320 -5.75 10.96 -7.43
N SER A 321 -5.59 9.72 -6.98
CA SER A 321 -6.12 8.53 -7.67
C SER A 321 -7.45 7.99 -7.12
N GLY A 322 -8.06 8.65 -6.12
CA GLY A 322 -9.35 8.23 -5.54
C GLY A 322 -9.33 6.86 -4.85
N GLY A 323 -10.47 6.42 -4.32
CA GLY A 323 -10.62 5.16 -3.57
C GLY A 323 -10.11 5.23 -2.12
N ARG A 324 -9.90 4.06 -1.49
CA ARG A 324 -9.50 3.96 -0.07
C ARG A 324 -7.99 4.19 0.11
N LYS A 325 -7.64 5.16 0.95
CA LYS A 325 -6.29 5.61 1.25
C LYS A 325 -6.02 5.47 2.74
N GLN A 326 -4.84 4.97 3.10
CA GLN A 326 -4.49 4.74 4.49
C GLN A 326 -3.23 5.49 4.94
N ILE A 327 -3.30 6.05 6.15
CA ILE A 327 -2.15 6.53 6.91
C ILE A 327 -1.84 5.46 7.96
N PRO A 328 -0.64 4.85 7.96
CA PRO A 328 -0.28 3.88 8.99
C PRO A 328 -0.12 4.56 10.37
N ASP A 329 -0.01 3.76 11.41
CA ASP A 329 0.39 4.24 12.74
C ASP A 329 1.80 4.85 12.67
N GLY A 330 1.98 5.99 13.33
CA GLY A 330 3.20 6.78 13.34
C GLY A 330 2.93 8.29 13.35
N VAL A 331 3.98 9.07 13.63
CA VAL A 331 3.95 10.53 13.56
C VAL A 331 4.62 10.98 12.26
N PHE A 332 3.89 11.74 11.45
CA PHE A 332 4.31 12.13 10.12
C PHE A 332 4.28 13.65 9.94
N ARG A 333 5.43 14.24 9.65
CA ARG A 333 5.57 15.69 9.45
C ARG A 333 5.11 16.12 8.06
N MET A 334 4.27 17.15 8.04
CA MET A 334 3.78 17.84 6.87
C MET A 334 4.37 19.24 6.80
N ALA A 335 5.02 19.57 5.68
CA ALA A 335 5.58 20.90 5.43
C ALA A 335 4.66 21.78 4.56
N THR A 336 3.86 21.16 3.70
CA THR A 336 2.88 21.82 2.83
C THR A 336 1.48 21.27 3.09
N PRO A 337 0.43 22.06 2.84
CA PRO A 337 -0.94 21.63 3.05
C PRO A 337 -1.33 20.53 2.05
N ILE A 338 -2.29 19.69 2.45
CA ILE A 338 -2.97 18.76 1.56
C ILE A 338 -4.24 19.42 1.07
N PHE A 339 -4.47 19.40 -0.24
CA PHE A 339 -5.70 19.96 -0.78
C PHE A 339 -6.30 19.10 -1.88
N ARG A 340 -7.63 19.12 -1.97
CA ARG A 340 -8.37 18.56 -3.11
C ARG A 340 -9.49 19.49 -3.49
N ASP A 341 -9.46 19.90 -4.76
CA ASP A 341 -10.44 20.79 -5.35
C ASP A 341 -11.26 20.02 -6.40
N PHE A 342 -12.56 19.92 -6.16
CA PHE A 342 -13.55 19.28 -7.02
C PHE A 342 -14.44 20.32 -7.74
N SER A 343 -14.07 21.61 -7.76
CA SER A 343 -14.87 22.67 -8.37
C SER A 343 -14.96 22.61 -9.90
N ALA A 344 -14.03 21.91 -10.57
CA ALA A 344 -14.08 21.67 -12.02
C ALA A 344 -14.98 20.47 -12.37
N ASN A 345 -15.49 20.43 -13.61
CA ASN A 345 -16.46 19.41 -14.04
C ASN A 345 -15.84 18.02 -14.29
N ASP A 346 -14.52 17.92 -14.41
CA ASP A 346 -13.83 16.72 -14.94
C ASP A 346 -13.60 15.60 -13.89
N PHE A 347 -14.06 15.79 -12.64
CA PHE A 347 -13.87 14.83 -11.54
C PHE A 347 -14.96 13.77 -11.43
N PHE A 348 -16.02 13.89 -12.24
CA PHE A 348 -17.21 13.08 -12.15
C PHE A 348 -17.35 12.21 -13.40
N PRO A 349 -16.89 10.96 -13.34
CA PRO A 349 -16.88 10.13 -14.52
C PRO A 349 -18.27 9.51 -14.78
N GLU A 350 -18.42 8.83 -15.91
CA GLU A 350 -19.68 8.17 -16.27
C GLU A 350 -20.00 7.02 -15.31
N THR A 351 -21.26 6.58 -15.28
CA THR A 351 -21.67 5.45 -14.42
C THR A 351 -20.85 4.20 -14.76
N GLY A 352 -20.17 3.63 -13.76
CA GLY A 352 -19.29 2.46 -13.94
C GLY A 352 -17.79 2.79 -13.88
N ASP A 353 -17.41 4.05 -14.09
CA ASP A 353 -16.02 4.48 -14.08
C ASP A 353 -15.48 4.78 -12.68
N ALA A 354 -14.16 4.66 -12.52
CA ALA A 354 -13.45 4.94 -11.28
C ALA A 354 -13.47 6.44 -10.95
N SER A 355 -13.96 6.78 -9.75
CA SER A 355 -14.05 8.15 -9.26
C SER A 355 -12.76 8.61 -8.57
N LEU A 356 -12.45 9.91 -8.68
CA LEU A 356 -11.35 10.57 -7.98
C LEU A 356 -11.68 10.97 -6.53
N ARG A 357 -12.90 10.64 -6.07
CA ARG A 357 -13.32 10.70 -4.65
C ARG A 357 -12.56 9.69 -3.82
N PHE A 358 -12.34 9.98 -2.55
CA PHE A 358 -11.50 9.16 -1.70
C PHE A 358 -12.06 9.01 -0.27
N THR A 359 -11.61 7.93 0.37
CA THR A 359 -11.66 7.77 1.82
C THR A 359 -10.22 7.84 2.32
N LEU A 360 -9.91 8.80 3.20
CA LEU A 360 -8.61 8.89 3.88
C LEU A 360 -8.77 8.40 5.31
N GLU A 361 -8.08 7.32 5.67
CA GLU A 361 -8.27 6.66 6.95
C GLU A 361 -6.93 6.40 7.65
N GLY A 362 -6.78 6.85 8.89
CA GLY A 362 -5.68 6.39 9.74
C GLY A 362 -5.95 4.99 10.32
N GLN A 363 -4.91 4.27 10.68
CA GLN A 363 -5.04 2.98 11.37
C GLN A 363 -5.62 3.17 12.79
N SER A 364 -5.33 4.29 13.44
CA SER A 364 -5.85 4.65 14.77
C SER A 364 -5.90 6.16 14.97
N ILE A 365 -6.97 6.65 15.61
CA ILE A 365 -7.13 8.08 15.97
C ILE A 365 -5.96 8.61 16.81
N SER A 366 -5.35 7.76 17.65
CA SER A 366 -4.31 8.17 18.59
C SER A 366 -2.89 7.94 18.07
N ASN A 367 -2.70 7.09 17.06
CA ASN A 367 -1.37 6.69 16.59
C ASN A 367 -1.09 7.15 15.15
N SER A 368 -2.09 7.33 14.29
CA SER A 368 -1.92 7.92 12.96
C SER A 368 -1.96 9.44 13.09
N ILE A 369 -0.80 10.04 13.37
CA ILE A 369 -0.67 11.46 13.71
C ILE A 369 -0.01 12.22 12.56
N LEU A 370 -0.68 13.27 12.08
CA LEU A 370 -0.14 14.23 11.13
C LEU A 370 0.25 15.52 11.87
N GLN A 371 1.50 15.96 11.67
CA GLN A 371 2.06 17.16 12.29
C GLN A 371 2.36 18.23 11.24
N TYR A 372 1.60 19.32 11.22
CA TYR A 372 1.74 20.37 10.21
C TYR A 372 2.62 21.52 10.69
N ALA A 373 3.71 21.78 9.94
CA ALA A 373 4.68 22.83 10.23
C ALA A 373 4.45 24.14 9.46
N GLY A 374 3.53 24.15 8.49
CA GLY A 374 3.21 25.34 7.71
C GLY A 374 2.21 26.26 8.40
N ALA A 375 1.80 27.33 7.71
CA ALA A 375 0.73 28.23 8.15
C ALA A 375 -0.60 27.88 7.45
N GLY A 376 -1.71 28.42 7.96
CA GLY A 376 -3.04 28.17 7.41
C GLY A 376 -3.54 26.74 7.67
N TYR A 377 -4.50 26.27 6.87
CA TYR A 377 -5.09 24.93 7.04
C TYR A 377 -4.16 23.83 6.54
N ALA A 378 -3.94 22.80 7.37
CA ALA A 378 -3.16 21.63 6.99
C ALA A 378 -3.88 20.79 5.93
N MET A 379 -5.21 20.77 5.96
CA MET A 379 -6.04 20.11 4.95
C MET A 379 -7.15 21.01 4.46
N GLU A 380 -7.32 21.06 3.15
CA GLU A 380 -8.36 21.85 2.51
C GLU A 380 -9.07 21.10 1.40
N PHE A 381 -10.36 20.90 1.57
CA PHE A 381 -11.20 20.23 0.59
C PHE A 381 -12.25 21.20 0.07
N THR A 382 -12.32 21.32 -1.26
CA THR A 382 -13.27 22.17 -1.96
C THR A 382 -14.17 21.29 -2.81
N GLY A 383 -15.47 21.32 -2.56
CA GLY A 383 -16.50 20.69 -3.37
C GLY A 383 -16.93 21.56 -4.56
N SER A 384 -17.81 21.01 -5.40
CA SER A 384 -18.39 21.74 -6.53
C SER A 384 -19.68 22.45 -6.15
N LYS A 385 -19.88 23.65 -6.72
CA LYS A 385 -21.15 24.39 -6.68
C LYS A 385 -22.07 24.06 -7.84
N ASN A 386 -21.48 23.62 -8.94
CA ASN A 386 -22.21 23.23 -10.14
C ASN A 386 -22.69 21.80 -9.90
N ILE A 387 -23.95 21.52 -10.27
CA ILE A 387 -24.51 20.16 -10.29
C ILE A 387 -24.51 19.75 -11.77
N PRO A 388 -23.47 19.06 -12.29
CA PRO A 388 -23.49 18.57 -13.67
C PRO A 388 -24.36 17.30 -13.75
N VAL A 389 -24.38 16.64 -14.93
CA VAL A 389 -25.09 15.38 -15.22
C VAL A 389 -24.11 14.18 -15.19
N GLY A 390 -24.36 13.09 -14.43
CA GLY A 390 -23.41 11.95 -14.25
C GLY A 390 -23.35 11.34 -12.83
N GLN A 391 -22.22 10.71 -12.41
CA GLN A 391 -21.99 10.25 -11.00
C GLN A 391 -21.74 11.42 -10.00
N ASN A 392 -22.21 12.62 -10.31
CA ASN A 392 -21.81 13.91 -9.76
C ASN A 392 -22.64 14.44 -8.60
N VAL A 393 -23.03 13.55 -7.72
CA VAL A 393 -23.68 13.93 -6.48
C VAL A 393 -22.61 14.29 -5.44
N HIS A 394 -22.18 15.55 -5.45
CA HIS A 394 -21.38 16.18 -4.38
C HIS A 394 -20.06 15.48 -4.00
N SER A 395 -19.33 16.03 -3.02
CA SER A 395 -17.97 15.61 -2.72
C SER A 395 -17.88 14.15 -2.23
N MET A 396 -18.87 13.68 -1.45
CA MET A 396 -18.98 12.28 -0.98
C MET A 396 -17.67 11.66 -0.46
N LEU A 397 -16.78 12.47 0.11
CA LEU A 397 -15.51 12.01 0.63
C LEU A 397 -15.63 11.61 2.09
N GLN A 398 -14.65 10.85 2.57
CA GLN A 398 -14.53 10.53 3.98
C GLN A 398 -13.11 10.77 4.48
N VAL A 399 -12.98 11.33 5.69
CA VAL A 399 -11.71 11.35 6.43
C VAL A 399 -11.95 10.79 7.82
N SER A 400 -11.12 9.84 8.26
CA SER A 400 -11.32 9.21 9.56
C SER A 400 -10.09 8.65 10.26
N ARG A 401 -10.23 8.41 11.57
CA ARG A 401 -9.30 7.65 12.43
C ARG A 401 -7.87 8.21 12.46
N LEU A 402 -7.72 9.53 12.56
CA LEU A 402 -6.41 10.16 12.62
C LEU A 402 -6.40 11.38 13.54
N ALA A 403 -5.20 11.77 13.95
CA ALA A 403 -4.93 12.99 14.68
C ALA A 403 -4.21 14.01 13.79
N LEU A 404 -4.52 15.30 13.98
CA LEU A 404 -3.88 16.41 13.30
C LEU A 404 -3.50 17.49 14.31
N LYS A 405 -2.21 17.85 14.32
CA LYS A 405 -1.61 18.75 15.31
C LYS A 405 -0.58 19.67 14.63
N PRO A 406 -0.23 20.82 15.22
CA PRO A 406 0.96 21.54 14.77
C PRO A 406 2.23 20.70 14.98
N ALA A 407 3.25 20.93 14.15
CA ALA A 407 4.55 20.26 14.32
C ALA A 407 5.30 20.74 15.56
N ASP A 408 5.07 22.00 15.96
CA ASP A 408 5.45 22.52 17.25
C ASP A 408 4.22 22.43 18.18
N ALA A 409 4.21 21.41 19.02
CA ALA A 409 3.09 21.18 19.92
C ALA A 409 2.90 22.42 20.81
N GLN A 410 1.67 22.96 20.83
CA GLN A 410 1.21 24.08 21.67
C GLN A 410 1.31 25.51 21.10
N SER A 411 1.80 25.74 19.88
CA SER A 411 1.95 27.12 19.37
C SER A 411 0.80 27.66 18.49
N ARG A 412 -0.28 26.89 18.25
CA ARG A 412 -1.47 27.30 17.45
C ARG A 412 -1.12 28.07 16.16
N THR A 413 -0.02 27.70 15.50
CA THR A 413 0.51 28.40 14.32
C THR A 413 -0.20 28.04 13.02
N CYS A 414 -1.05 27.02 13.05
CA CYS A 414 -1.74 26.48 11.89
C CYS A 414 -3.14 25.98 12.26
N SER A 415 -3.96 25.78 11.24
CA SER A 415 -5.33 25.29 11.35
C SER A 415 -5.44 23.86 10.85
N GLY A 416 -6.48 23.16 11.28
CA GLY A 416 -6.69 21.75 10.95
C GLY A 416 -7.29 21.57 9.55
N ILE A 417 -8.57 21.22 9.53
CA ILE A 417 -9.29 20.84 8.31
C ILE A 417 -10.26 21.94 7.91
N ARG A 418 -10.25 22.34 6.63
CA ARG A 418 -11.25 23.21 6.02
C ARG A 418 -12.04 22.49 4.94
N MET A 419 -13.35 22.64 4.99
CA MET A 419 -14.27 22.15 3.96
C MET A 419 -15.03 23.31 3.33
N ILE A 420 -15.01 23.42 2.00
CA ILE A 420 -15.64 24.51 1.25
C ILE A 420 -16.64 23.95 0.22
N ASN A 421 -17.91 24.33 0.27
CA ASN A 421 -18.97 23.88 -0.67
C ASN A 421 -19.16 22.35 -0.71
N HIS A 422 -19.19 21.69 0.45
CA HIS A 422 -19.38 20.24 0.53
C HIS A 422 -20.83 19.85 0.77
N ALA A 423 -21.23 18.72 0.19
CA ALA A 423 -22.36 17.93 0.69
C ALA A 423 -22.04 16.43 0.72
N TYR A 424 -22.79 15.70 1.54
CA TYR A 424 -22.69 14.24 1.71
C TYR A 424 -21.28 13.75 2.12
N THR A 425 -20.48 14.63 2.73
CA THR A 425 -19.14 14.31 3.22
C THR A 425 -19.21 13.82 4.65
N SER A 426 -18.32 12.91 5.05
CA SER A 426 -18.25 12.42 6.42
C SER A 426 -16.86 12.58 7.05
N LEU A 427 -16.80 13.16 8.24
CA LEU A 427 -15.60 13.19 9.08
C LEU A 427 -15.84 12.38 10.34
N ARG A 428 -14.99 11.37 10.62
CA ARG A 428 -15.22 10.46 11.74
C ARG A 428 -13.95 10.15 12.53
N ASP A 429 -14.03 10.00 13.85
CA ASP A 429 -12.88 9.59 14.67
C ASP A 429 -11.65 10.47 14.45
N LEU A 430 -11.80 11.78 14.66
CA LEU A 430 -10.73 12.76 14.43
C LEU A 430 -10.33 13.47 15.72
N ASP A 431 -9.03 13.56 15.97
CA ASP A 431 -8.46 14.35 17.08
C ASP A 431 -7.67 15.54 16.53
N LEU A 432 -8.25 16.73 16.64
CA LEU A 432 -7.71 17.99 16.10
C LEU A 432 -7.26 18.86 17.27
N GLU A 433 -5.95 18.97 17.49
CA GLU A 433 -5.41 19.50 18.76
C GLU A 433 -4.39 20.63 18.58
N TYR A 434 -4.46 21.68 19.42
CA TYR A 434 -3.54 22.83 19.43
C TYR A 434 -3.48 23.61 18.12
N LEU A 435 -4.59 23.69 17.40
CA LEU A 435 -4.71 24.40 16.14
C LEU A 435 -5.30 25.79 16.36
N ASP A 436 -5.07 26.73 15.46
CA ASP A 436 -5.77 28.01 15.50
C ASP A 436 -7.27 27.79 15.29
N THR A 437 -7.67 27.23 14.15
CA THR A 437 -9.00 26.65 13.96
C THR A 437 -8.90 25.13 13.81
N GLY A 438 -9.61 24.37 14.64
CA GLY A 438 -9.64 22.90 14.55
C GLY A 438 -10.30 22.42 13.25
N LEU A 439 -11.59 22.70 13.10
CA LEU A 439 -12.39 22.37 11.92
C LEU A 439 -13.12 23.62 11.41
N GLU A 440 -13.02 23.91 10.12
CA GLU A 440 -13.83 24.95 9.46
C GLU A 440 -14.79 24.35 8.43
N LEU A 441 -16.06 24.71 8.57
CA LEU A 441 -17.13 24.41 7.62
C LEU A 441 -17.57 25.68 6.90
N LYS A 442 -17.32 25.75 5.59
CA LYS A 442 -17.67 26.90 4.76
C LYS A 442 -18.65 26.49 3.65
N SER A 443 -19.92 26.88 3.76
CA SER A 443 -21.00 26.36 2.89
C SER A 443 -21.07 24.83 2.84
N VAL A 444 -21.06 24.18 4.00
CA VAL A 444 -21.17 22.72 4.11
C VAL A 444 -22.59 22.35 4.48
N ILE A 445 -23.20 21.45 3.72
CA ILE A 445 -24.61 21.05 3.89
C ILE A 445 -24.74 19.53 3.91
N THR A 446 -25.72 18.99 4.65
CA THR A 446 -26.04 17.55 4.60
C THR A 446 -24.80 16.65 4.78
N CYS A 447 -23.96 16.97 5.76
CA CYS A 447 -22.74 16.23 6.09
C CYS A 447 -22.81 15.63 7.50
N ASP A 448 -22.05 14.55 7.71
CA ASP A 448 -22.00 13.77 8.94
C ASP A 448 -20.65 13.94 9.67
N PHE A 449 -20.70 14.36 10.93
CA PHE A 449 -19.52 14.52 11.79
C PHE A 449 -19.67 13.63 13.02
N GLU A 450 -18.81 12.62 13.19
CA GLU A 450 -18.98 11.62 14.26
C GLU A 450 -17.69 11.42 15.07
N ARG A 451 -17.73 11.56 16.39
CA ARG A 451 -16.53 11.43 17.26
C ARG A 451 -15.39 12.33 16.78
N VAL A 452 -15.70 13.62 16.64
CA VAL A 452 -14.74 14.68 16.30
C VAL A 452 -14.39 15.43 17.59
N TYR A 453 -13.11 15.40 17.94
CA TYR A 453 -12.55 16.04 19.11
C TYR A 453 -11.70 17.23 18.65
N VAL A 454 -12.11 18.45 19.01
CA VAL A 454 -11.35 19.68 18.80
C VAL A 454 -10.88 20.20 20.16
N ARG A 455 -9.58 20.13 20.42
CA ARG A 455 -9.02 20.31 21.78
C ARG A 455 -7.88 21.32 21.80
N SER A 456 -7.87 22.19 22.79
CA SER A 456 -6.81 23.19 23.01
C SER A 456 -6.59 24.15 21.82
N CYS A 457 -7.57 24.29 20.92
CA CYS A 457 -7.49 25.17 19.77
C CYS A 457 -7.70 26.65 20.14
N THR A 458 -7.55 27.60 19.22
CA THR A 458 -8.11 28.95 19.45
C THR A 458 -9.62 28.87 19.33
N VAL A 459 -10.08 28.40 18.17
CA VAL A 459 -11.47 28.07 17.86
C VAL A 459 -11.56 26.57 17.57
N GLY A 460 -12.47 25.87 18.24
CA GLY A 460 -12.68 24.44 17.99
C GLY A 460 -13.30 24.19 16.61
N LEU A 461 -14.57 24.57 16.46
CA LEU A 461 -15.34 24.49 15.22
C LEU A 461 -15.73 25.89 14.73
N SER A 462 -15.38 26.20 13.49
CA SER A 462 -15.77 27.42 12.78
C SER A 462 -16.83 27.09 11.72
N ILE A 463 -17.96 27.79 11.72
CA ILE A 463 -19.06 27.59 10.75
C ILE A 463 -19.32 28.90 10.02
N ASN A 464 -19.13 28.89 8.71
CA ASN A 464 -19.15 30.06 7.85
C ASN A 464 -19.96 29.84 6.57
N GLY A 465 -20.51 30.93 6.04
CA GLY A 465 -21.05 30.96 4.69
C GLY A 465 -19.97 31.11 3.62
N ALA A 466 -20.26 30.63 2.42
CA ALA A 466 -19.63 30.94 1.14
C ALA A 466 -20.72 31.07 0.07
N GLY A 467 -20.33 31.32 -1.18
CA GLY A 467 -21.27 31.51 -2.28
C GLY A 467 -21.91 30.24 -2.85
N PHE A 468 -22.09 29.16 -2.08
CA PHE A 468 -22.85 27.96 -2.51
C PHE A 468 -24.18 27.88 -1.77
N SER A 469 -24.13 27.74 -0.45
CA SER A 469 -25.29 27.73 0.43
C SER A 469 -24.88 28.14 1.85
N MET A 470 -25.84 28.52 2.69
CA MET A 470 -25.58 28.64 4.12
C MET A 470 -25.40 27.24 4.74
N PRO A 471 -24.51 27.04 5.73
CA PRO A 471 -24.39 25.75 6.40
C PRO A 471 -25.74 25.30 6.99
N ASN A 472 -26.25 24.15 6.57
CA ASN A 472 -27.58 23.65 6.95
C ASN A 472 -27.61 22.11 6.88
N ALA A 473 -28.57 21.48 7.58
CA ALA A 473 -28.75 20.02 7.58
C ALA A 473 -27.51 19.19 7.96
N ASN A 474 -26.59 19.71 8.77
CA ASN A 474 -25.43 18.95 9.24
C ASN A 474 -25.73 18.25 10.58
N ASP A 475 -25.26 17.02 10.72
CA ASP A 475 -25.41 16.21 11.93
C ASP A 475 -24.05 15.96 12.61
N PHE A 476 -23.97 16.30 13.90
CA PHE A 476 -22.81 16.06 14.75
C PHE A 476 -23.15 15.07 15.85
N ARG A 477 -22.45 13.93 15.90
CA ARG A 477 -22.64 12.89 16.91
C ARG A 477 -21.37 12.70 17.72
N ARG A 478 -21.44 12.81 19.06
CA ARG A 478 -20.26 12.69 19.96
C ARG A 478 -19.20 13.75 19.66
N PHE A 479 -19.59 15.03 19.55
CA PHE A 479 -18.66 16.13 19.30
C PHE A 479 -18.04 16.66 20.60
N THR A 480 -16.74 16.91 20.63
CA THR A 480 -16.05 17.47 21.80
C THR A 480 -15.31 18.73 21.41
N ALA A 481 -15.62 19.86 22.06
CA ALA A 481 -14.80 21.06 22.03
C ALA A 481 -14.27 21.36 23.43
N GLN A 482 -12.96 21.24 23.62
CA GLN A 482 -12.36 21.32 24.95
C GLN A 482 -11.20 22.32 24.98
N SER A 483 -11.16 23.16 26.02
CA SER A 483 -10.02 24.06 26.32
C SER A 483 -9.64 24.98 25.15
N CYS A 484 -10.59 25.33 24.28
CA CYS A 484 -10.34 26.27 23.20
C CYS A 484 -10.23 27.69 23.77
N THR A 485 -9.21 28.46 23.40
CA THR A 485 -8.92 29.74 24.10
C THR A 485 -9.88 30.86 23.76
N TYR A 486 -10.57 30.80 22.62
CA TYR A 486 -11.60 31.77 22.22
C TYR A 486 -13.01 31.19 22.38
N ALA A 487 -13.32 30.10 21.66
CA ALA A 487 -14.58 29.39 21.85
C ALA A 487 -14.51 27.96 21.32
N GLY A 488 -15.37 27.09 21.85
CA GLY A 488 -15.51 25.72 21.36
C GLY A 488 -16.16 25.68 19.98
N VAL A 489 -17.19 26.50 19.76
CA VAL A 489 -17.85 26.68 18.46
C VAL A 489 -18.03 28.18 18.19
N VAL A 490 -17.67 28.60 16.97
CA VAL A 490 -17.97 29.93 16.43
C VAL A 490 -18.71 29.75 15.12
N ALA A 491 -19.90 30.34 15.01
CA ALA A 491 -20.69 30.28 13.80
C ALA A 491 -21.08 31.68 13.33
N ALA A 492 -20.52 32.12 12.21
CA ALA A 492 -20.90 33.40 11.60
C ALA A 492 -22.33 33.36 11.05
N ARG A 493 -22.82 32.17 10.67
CA ARG A 493 -24.20 31.94 10.21
C ARG A 493 -24.55 30.44 10.18
N ILE A 494 -25.62 30.06 10.88
CA ILE A 494 -26.21 28.72 10.86
C ILE A 494 -27.60 28.80 10.21
N GLY A 495 -27.85 27.97 9.20
CA GLY A 495 -29.17 27.80 8.56
C GLY A 495 -29.97 26.65 9.17
N GLY A 496 -31.12 26.32 8.56
CA GLY A 496 -32.05 25.31 9.07
C GLY A 496 -31.45 23.90 9.25
N GLY A 497 -31.97 23.15 10.23
CA GLY A 497 -31.70 21.73 10.39
C GLY A 497 -30.32 21.37 10.94
N PHE A 498 -29.66 22.28 11.65
CA PHE A 498 -28.38 21.97 12.29
C PHE A 498 -28.60 21.18 13.58
N HIS A 499 -28.06 19.97 13.66
CA HIS A 499 -28.24 19.08 14.79
C HIS A 499 -26.91 18.66 15.41
N MET A 500 -26.84 18.69 16.74
CA MET A 500 -25.75 18.06 17.48
C MET A 500 -26.33 17.16 18.56
N GLN A 501 -25.85 15.92 18.63
CA GLN A 501 -26.26 14.91 19.59
C GLN A 501 -25.06 14.28 20.32
N GLY A 502 -25.05 14.41 21.64
CA GLY A 502 -24.04 13.81 22.49
C GLY A 502 -22.68 14.48 22.34
N GLY A 503 -22.03 14.74 23.46
CA GLY A 503 -20.73 15.39 23.42
C GLY A 503 -20.56 16.42 24.51
N THR A 504 -19.49 17.18 24.39
CA THR A 504 -19.11 18.14 25.43
C THR A 504 -18.48 19.41 24.88
N ILE A 505 -18.77 20.54 25.53
CA ILE A 505 -18.19 21.86 25.25
C ILE A 505 -17.67 22.40 26.58
N GLU A 506 -16.38 22.19 26.85
CA GLU A 506 -15.80 22.38 28.18
C GLU A 506 -14.55 23.25 28.21
N GLY A 507 -14.43 24.07 29.25
CA GLY A 507 -13.22 24.84 29.53
C GLY A 507 -12.86 25.85 28.43
N ASN A 508 -13.80 26.22 27.56
CA ASN A 508 -13.54 27.10 26.42
C ASN A 508 -13.70 28.58 26.80
N GLY A 509 -13.00 29.44 26.07
CA GLY A 509 -13.02 30.88 26.23
C GLY A 509 -12.10 31.42 27.33
N ALA A 510 -12.21 32.72 27.58
CA ALA A 510 -11.34 33.44 28.50
C ALA A 510 -12.15 34.35 29.44
N MET A 511 -11.76 34.39 30.72
CA MET A 511 -12.46 35.21 31.71
C MET A 511 -12.28 36.70 31.41
N GLY A 512 -13.39 37.44 31.42
CA GLY A 512 -13.39 38.89 31.21
C GLY A 512 -13.11 39.32 29.77
N VAL A 513 -13.03 38.39 28.81
CA VAL A 513 -12.85 38.70 27.39
C VAL A 513 -14.23 38.65 26.71
N PRO A 514 -14.75 39.77 26.18
CA PRO A 514 -16.00 39.77 25.43
C PRO A 514 -15.88 38.91 24.17
N GLY A 515 -16.98 38.26 23.78
CA GLY A 515 -17.05 37.43 22.58
C GLY A 515 -16.39 36.06 22.73
N THR A 516 -15.98 35.62 23.93
CA THR A 516 -15.47 34.27 24.20
C THR A 516 -16.49 33.43 24.99
N GLY A 517 -16.44 32.10 24.86
CA GLY A 517 -17.42 31.23 25.51
C GLY A 517 -17.41 29.78 25.02
N GLY A 518 -18.54 29.09 25.19
CA GLY A 518 -18.71 27.72 24.70
C GLY A 518 -19.05 27.68 23.21
N PHE A 519 -20.30 27.96 22.88
CA PHE A 519 -20.84 28.05 21.53
C PHE A 519 -21.32 29.49 21.29
N ILE A 520 -20.71 30.16 20.32
CA ILE A 520 -21.08 31.51 19.89
C ILE A 520 -21.54 31.46 18.44
N GLY A 521 -22.83 31.72 18.20
CA GLY A 521 -23.41 31.52 16.87
C GLY A 521 -24.44 32.54 16.46
N ASN A 522 -24.37 32.96 15.20
CA ASN A 522 -25.47 33.64 14.55
C ASN A 522 -26.37 32.61 13.88
N ILE A 523 -27.66 32.65 14.20
CA ILE A 523 -28.70 31.79 13.64
C ILE A 523 -29.55 32.59 12.65
N ASP A 524 -30.00 31.92 11.59
CA ASP A 524 -30.71 32.54 10.48
C ASP A 524 -31.86 31.64 9.99
N GLY A 525 -33.07 32.20 9.96
CA GLY A 525 -34.29 31.49 9.55
C GLY A 525 -34.54 31.45 8.05
N VAL A 526 -33.69 32.08 7.21
CA VAL A 526 -33.92 32.19 5.75
C VAL A 526 -34.11 30.82 5.06
N ASN A 527 -33.37 29.79 5.48
CA ASN A 527 -33.44 28.45 4.89
C ASN A 527 -34.18 27.44 5.79
N GLY A 528 -35.01 27.93 6.71
CA GLY A 528 -35.76 27.12 7.66
C GLY A 528 -35.67 27.69 9.08
N SER A 529 -36.82 27.77 9.75
CA SER A 529 -36.95 28.34 11.09
C SER A 529 -36.49 27.41 12.21
N ALA A 530 -36.42 26.09 12.00
CA ALA A 530 -35.82 25.16 12.96
C ALA A 530 -34.30 25.13 12.79
N THR A 531 -33.60 26.07 13.43
CA THR A 531 -32.18 26.35 13.10
C THR A 531 -31.20 25.46 13.87
N LEU A 532 -31.39 25.28 15.17
CA LEU A 532 -30.43 24.55 16.03
C LEU A 532 -31.12 23.59 17.01
N SER A 533 -30.66 22.35 17.06
CA SER A 533 -31.04 21.37 18.08
C SER A 533 -29.80 20.75 18.74
N LEU A 534 -29.69 20.88 20.07
CA LEU A 534 -28.65 20.25 20.89
C LEU A 534 -29.29 19.21 21.81
N THR A 535 -28.81 17.96 21.75
CA THR A 535 -29.34 16.86 22.56
C THR A 535 -28.23 16.14 23.32
N ASN A 536 -28.42 15.88 24.63
CA ASN A 536 -27.46 15.17 25.49
C ASN A 536 -26.05 15.82 25.52
N PHE A 537 -25.98 17.15 25.57
CA PHE A 537 -24.71 17.89 25.67
C PHE A 537 -24.36 18.26 27.11
N TYR A 538 -23.06 18.30 27.36
CA TYR A 538 -22.49 18.75 28.63
C TYR A 538 -21.68 20.02 28.39
N PHE A 539 -22.05 21.12 29.05
CA PHE A 539 -21.30 22.36 29.07
C PHE A 539 -20.72 22.56 30.46
N GLU A 540 -19.41 22.68 30.58
CA GLU A 540 -18.76 22.83 31.90
C GLU A 540 -17.54 23.73 31.86
N GLY A 541 -17.44 24.66 32.81
CA GLY A 541 -16.22 25.46 33.04
C GLY A 541 -15.82 26.38 31.89
N ASN A 542 -16.72 26.66 30.94
CA ASN A 542 -16.47 27.68 29.92
C ASN A 542 -16.39 29.08 30.57
N LYS A 543 -15.77 30.02 29.85
CA LYS A 543 -15.35 31.34 30.35
C LYS A 543 -15.72 32.42 29.33
N GLY A 544 -16.18 33.56 29.83
CA GLY A 544 -16.55 34.71 29.01
C GLY A 544 -18.04 35.01 29.03
N ASP A 545 -18.63 35.31 27.88
CA ASP A 545 -19.99 35.83 27.76
C ASP A 545 -21.04 34.76 28.04
N ALA A 546 -21.01 33.64 27.30
CA ALA A 546 -21.97 32.57 27.52
C ALA A 546 -21.48 31.16 27.20
N ASP A 547 -22.13 30.14 27.78
CA ASP A 547 -21.96 28.75 27.30
C ASP A 547 -22.60 28.59 25.92
N LEU A 548 -23.76 29.21 25.71
CA LEU A 548 -24.47 29.29 24.45
C LEU A 548 -24.89 30.74 24.19
N LEU A 549 -24.17 31.44 23.32
CA LEU A 549 -24.52 32.78 22.84
C LEU A 549 -25.10 32.68 21.42
N LEU A 550 -26.38 32.99 21.26
CA LEU A 550 -27.06 32.93 19.96
C LEU A 550 -27.64 34.28 19.56
N THR A 551 -27.39 34.69 18.32
CA THR A 551 -27.96 35.92 17.75
C THR A 551 -28.83 35.60 16.55
N ASN A 552 -30.13 35.91 16.57
CA ASN A 552 -30.95 35.85 15.37
C ASN A 552 -30.70 37.08 14.49
N MET A 553 -30.11 36.84 13.32
CA MET A 553 -29.82 37.88 12.35
C MET A 553 -30.88 38.00 11.24
N SER A 554 -31.92 37.18 11.30
CA SER A 554 -32.98 37.14 10.29
C SER A 554 -34.26 37.84 10.75
N PRO A 555 -35.11 38.31 9.82
CA PRO A 555 -36.44 38.84 10.15
C PRO A 555 -37.45 37.73 10.50
N TYR A 556 -37.06 36.46 10.38
CA TYR A 556 -37.92 35.31 10.62
C TYR A 556 -37.78 34.80 12.05
N THR A 557 -38.87 34.28 12.60
CA THR A 557 -38.83 33.55 13.86
C THR A 557 -38.00 32.28 13.69
N VAL A 558 -37.08 32.03 14.61
CA VAL A 558 -36.25 30.83 14.67
C VAL A 558 -36.51 30.05 15.96
N THR A 559 -36.40 28.73 15.89
CA THR A 559 -36.57 27.80 17.00
C THR A 559 -35.23 27.15 17.33
N VAL A 560 -34.87 27.20 18.61
CA VAL A 560 -33.71 26.52 19.20
C VAL A 560 -34.22 25.51 20.21
N VAL A 561 -33.81 24.25 20.08
CA VAL A 561 -34.27 23.17 20.97
C VAL A 561 -33.09 22.58 21.73
N LEU A 562 -33.18 22.58 23.06
CA LEU A 562 -32.21 21.94 23.94
C LEU A 562 -32.90 20.78 24.67
N THR A 563 -32.38 19.57 24.51
CA THR A 563 -32.94 18.36 25.15
C THR A 563 -31.86 17.65 25.98
N ASN A 564 -32.10 17.46 27.27
CA ASN A 564 -31.16 16.82 28.21
C ASN A 564 -29.76 17.46 28.19
N VAL A 565 -29.70 18.79 28.13
CA VAL A 565 -28.45 19.56 28.15
C VAL A 565 -28.11 19.97 29.58
N ASN A 566 -26.85 19.84 29.97
CA ASN A 566 -26.36 20.27 31.28
C ASN A 566 -25.44 21.48 31.13
N PHE A 567 -25.60 22.46 32.02
CA PHE A 567 -24.76 23.64 32.11
C PHE A 567 -24.17 23.74 33.52
N ASN A 568 -22.84 23.70 33.62
CA ASN A 568 -22.13 23.63 34.89
C ASN A 568 -21.09 24.75 35.02
N ARG A 569 -21.29 25.62 36.02
CA ARG A 569 -20.27 26.58 36.47
C ARG A 569 -19.46 25.95 37.59
N VAL A 570 -18.14 25.89 37.48
CA VAL A 570 -17.32 25.02 38.37
C VAL A 570 -16.32 25.76 39.24
N GLY A 571 -16.04 27.04 38.96
CA GLY A 571 -15.13 27.81 39.82
C GLY A 571 -15.19 29.32 39.64
N TYR A 572 -14.44 30.05 40.48
CA TYR A 572 -14.38 31.53 40.47
C TYR A 572 -13.71 32.14 39.22
N LEU A 573 -13.07 31.32 38.37
CA LEU A 573 -12.55 31.71 37.05
C LEU A 573 -13.04 30.77 35.93
N GLU A 574 -14.01 29.91 36.25
CA GLU A 574 -14.50 28.84 35.36
C GLU A 574 -16.02 28.92 35.30
N TYR A 575 -16.47 30.09 34.81
CA TYR A 575 -17.87 30.40 34.61
C TYR A 575 -18.06 31.36 33.43
N THR A 576 -19.26 31.30 32.85
CA THR A 576 -19.77 32.23 31.86
C THR A 576 -20.69 33.25 32.51
N LYS A 577 -20.77 34.49 31.98
CA LYS A 577 -21.71 35.50 32.50
C LYS A 577 -23.15 35.01 32.46
N ASN A 578 -23.52 34.31 31.39
CA ASN A 578 -24.81 33.62 31.23
C ASN A 578 -24.59 32.19 30.76
N ASN A 579 -25.40 31.22 31.16
CA ASN A 579 -25.29 29.91 30.48
C ASN A 579 -25.87 30.01 29.07
N ILE A 580 -27.02 30.67 28.93
CA ILE A 580 -27.64 30.96 27.64
C ILE A 580 -27.80 32.47 27.51
N SER A 581 -27.30 33.04 26.41
CA SER A 581 -27.51 34.44 26.04
C SER A 581 -28.11 34.50 24.64
N LEU A 582 -29.28 35.13 24.53
CA LEU A 582 -30.02 35.25 23.27
C LEU A 582 -30.14 36.72 22.88
N ASN A 583 -29.74 37.02 21.66
CA ASN A 583 -29.76 38.36 21.08
C ASN A 583 -30.56 38.37 19.79
N ASN A 584 -31.09 39.54 19.44
CA ASN A 584 -31.81 39.75 18.20
C ASN A 584 -31.31 40.99 17.48
N THR A 585 -30.84 40.83 16.25
CA THR A 585 -30.42 41.93 15.38
C THR A 585 -31.18 41.96 14.05
N GLY A 586 -31.83 40.85 13.68
CA GLY A 586 -32.59 40.73 12.43
C GLY A 586 -34.08 41.08 12.52
N GLY A 587 -34.62 41.19 13.74
CA GLY A 587 -36.03 41.52 14.02
C GLY A 587 -36.97 40.32 14.19
N GLY A 588 -36.54 39.10 13.84
CA GLY A 588 -37.34 37.88 14.01
C GLY A 588 -37.18 37.24 15.40
N LYS A 589 -38.24 36.69 16.00
CA LYS A 589 -38.18 36.15 17.38
C LYS A 589 -37.26 34.91 17.51
N ILE A 590 -36.73 34.66 18.70
CA ILE A 590 -36.14 33.36 19.07
C ILE A 590 -37.09 32.61 20.00
N ILE A 591 -37.54 31.42 19.58
CA ILE A 591 -38.24 30.46 20.44
C ILE A 591 -37.21 29.47 21.00
N LEU A 592 -36.91 29.56 22.29
CA LEU A 592 -36.04 28.63 22.99
C LEU A 592 -36.88 27.56 23.69
N VAL A 593 -36.75 26.31 23.27
CA VAL A 593 -37.42 25.16 23.90
C VAL A 593 -36.41 24.40 24.76
N LEU A 594 -36.69 24.30 26.05
CA LEU A 594 -35.87 23.60 27.02
C LEU A 594 -36.60 22.33 27.50
N ASN A 595 -36.05 21.15 27.19
CA ASN A 595 -36.60 19.87 27.60
C ASN A 595 -35.58 19.15 28.51
N GLY A 596 -35.85 19.07 29.81
CA GLY A 596 -34.96 18.37 30.76
C GLY A 596 -33.56 19.00 30.87
N VAL A 597 -33.44 20.32 30.71
CA VAL A 597 -32.17 21.05 30.85
C VAL A 597 -31.83 21.25 32.32
N SER A 598 -30.55 21.19 32.69
CA SER A 598 -30.10 21.48 34.06
C SER A 598 -29.08 22.62 34.08
N PHE A 599 -29.25 23.53 35.04
CA PHE A 599 -28.29 24.56 35.39
C PHE A 599 -27.74 24.26 36.78
N MET A 600 -26.50 23.80 36.84
CA MET A 600 -25.84 23.35 38.06
C MET A 600 -24.58 24.17 38.35
N ARG A 601 -24.07 24.02 39.57
CA ARG A 601 -22.76 24.53 39.96
C ARG A 601 -21.96 23.51 40.74
N GLY A 602 -20.64 23.60 40.61
CA GLY A 602 -19.65 22.82 41.33
C GLY A 602 -18.52 23.68 41.90
N GLY A 603 -17.57 23.02 42.56
CA GLY A 603 -16.35 23.64 43.08
C GLY A 603 -16.60 24.86 43.96
N ASN A 604 -15.84 25.93 43.73
CA ASN A 604 -15.90 27.17 44.51
C ASN A 604 -16.69 28.30 43.82
N TYR A 605 -17.56 27.96 42.86
CA TYR A 605 -18.43 28.94 42.23
C TYR A 605 -19.47 29.50 43.22
N VAL A 606 -19.53 30.83 43.33
CA VAL A 606 -20.53 31.55 44.12
C VAL A 606 -21.57 32.13 43.17
N ALA A 607 -22.86 31.87 43.40
CA ALA A 607 -23.93 32.40 42.56
C ALA A 607 -24.13 33.93 42.73
N SER A 608 -24.53 34.64 41.66
CA SER A 608 -24.80 36.08 41.67
C SER A 608 -25.95 36.49 40.74
N ALA A 609 -26.82 37.39 41.21
CA ALA A 609 -27.91 37.96 40.40
C ALA A 609 -27.41 38.70 39.13
N SER A 610 -26.14 39.13 39.11
CA SER A 610 -25.53 39.75 37.92
C SER A 610 -25.19 38.75 36.80
N ARG A 611 -25.38 37.44 37.02
CA ARG A 611 -25.02 36.36 36.09
C ARG A 611 -26.18 35.38 35.91
N PRO A 612 -27.32 35.85 35.37
CA PRO A 612 -28.49 35.01 35.24
C PRO A 612 -28.21 33.82 34.32
N TYR A 613 -28.85 32.68 34.56
CA TYR A 613 -28.68 31.47 33.73
C TYR A 613 -29.07 31.73 32.28
N ILE A 614 -30.18 32.43 32.07
CA ILE A 614 -30.67 32.83 30.74
C ILE A 614 -30.76 34.34 30.69
N PHE A 615 -30.17 34.94 29.66
CA PHE A 615 -30.31 36.34 29.30
C PHE A 615 -30.98 36.45 27.93
N HIS A 616 -32.04 37.25 27.83
CA HIS A 616 -32.72 37.54 26.57
C HIS A 616 -33.53 38.85 26.68
N ASP A 617 -33.92 39.42 25.54
CA ASP A 617 -34.82 40.56 25.45
C ASP A 617 -36.29 40.12 25.19
N ASN A 618 -37.18 41.09 24.90
CA ASN A 618 -38.60 40.84 24.60
C ASN A 618 -38.84 40.14 23.25
N ALA A 619 -37.81 39.98 22.42
CA ALA A 619 -37.88 39.29 21.14
C ALA A 619 -37.47 37.80 21.27
N CYS A 620 -37.51 37.27 22.49
CA CYS A 620 -37.35 35.86 22.78
C CYS A 620 -38.56 35.31 23.58
N GLU A 621 -38.95 34.08 23.24
CA GLU A 621 -39.91 33.27 23.97
C GLU A 621 -39.18 32.04 24.52
N VAL A 622 -39.31 31.77 25.82
CA VAL A 622 -38.70 30.60 26.47
C VAL A 622 -39.79 29.62 26.90
N ILE A 623 -39.76 28.41 26.34
CA ILE A 623 -40.64 27.29 26.68
C ILE A 623 -39.86 26.33 27.58
N ASN A 624 -40.32 26.18 28.83
CA ASN A 624 -39.65 25.39 29.85
C ASN A 624 -40.42 24.10 30.15
N ASN A 625 -39.81 22.95 29.83
CA ASN A 625 -40.35 21.62 30.08
C ASN A 625 -39.37 20.82 30.96
N GLY A 626 -39.56 20.90 32.28
CA GLY A 626 -38.80 20.10 33.25
C GLY A 626 -37.36 20.56 33.46
N VAL A 627 -37.11 21.88 33.45
CA VAL A 627 -35.77 22.44 33.72
C VAL A 627 -35.46 22.46 35.21
N SER A 628 -34.22 22.14 35.56
CA SER A 628 -33.70 22.22 36.93
C SER A 628 -32.77 23.42 37.11
N TYR A 629 -33.03 24.24 38.14
CA TYR A 629 -32.20 25.39 38.49
C TYR A 629 -31.59 25.16 39.87
N ARG A 630 -30.26 25.23 39.98
CA ARG A 630 -29.57 25.00 41.25
C ARG A 630 -29.67 26.19 42.20
N ASP A 631 -29.53 27.40 41.70
CA ASP A 631 -29.48 28.62 42.51
C ASP A 631 -30.54 29.63 42.07
N GLU A 632 -31.47 29.91 42.97
CA GLU A 632 -32.63 30.77 42.69
C GLU A 632 -32.22 32.21 42.35
N ILE A 633 -31.10 32.69 42.91
CA ILE A 633 -30.57 34.03 42.65
C ILE A 633 -30.14 34.24 41.19
N GLU A 634 -29.84 33.17 40.45
CA GLU A 634 -29.40 33.21 39.04
C GLU A 634 -30.51 32.83 38.06
N HIS A 635 -31.65 32.32 38.53
CA HIS A 635 -32.77 31.95 37.65
C HIS A 635 -33.31 33.17 36.88
N ASN A 636 -33.29 34.36 37.50
CA ASN A 636 -33.80 35.60 36.89
C ASN A 636 -35.21 35.38 36.33
N LYS A 637 -36.16 35.13 37.25
CA LYS A 637 -37.58 34.91 36.98
C LYS A 637 -38.25 36.18 36.42
N ALA A 638 -37.88 36.61 35.23
CA ALA A 638 -38.74 37.47 34.44
C ALA A 638 -39.94 36.61 34.01
N LEU A 639 -41.13 36.96 34.50
CA LEU A 639 -42.39 36.42 34.00
C LEU A 639 -42.63 37.00 32.60
N THR A 640 -41.95 36.45 31.61
CA THR A 640 -42.18 36.77 30.21
C THR A 640 -42.48 35.46 29.50
N SER A 641 -43.75 35.33 29.09
CA SER A 641 -44.31 34.34 28.16
C SER A 641 -44.53 32.89 28.60
N SER A 642 -44.61 32.54 29.89
CA SER A 642 -45.09 31.17 30.23
C SER A 642 -46.57 31.02 29.83
N PRO A 643 -46.96 29.97 29.09
CA PRO A 643 -48.35 29.75 28.73
C PRO A 643 -49.19 29.41 29.96
N THR A 644 -48.60 28.85 31.03
CA THR A 644 -49.33 28.41 32.23
C THR A 644 -48.53 28.59 33.51
N VAL A 645 -49.09 29.33 34.46
CA VAL A 645 -48.54 29.62 35.79
C VAL A 645 -49.44 28.99 36.85
N SER A 646 -48.91 28.17 37.74
CA SER A 646 -49.68 27.57 38.84
C SER A 646 -49.17 27.98 40.21
N GLY A 647 -50.04 27.92 41.21
CA GLY A 647 -49.69 28.22 42.60
C GLY A 647 -50.64 27.56 43.59
N ARG A 648 -50.24 27.51 44.86
CA ARG A 648 -51.02 26.95 45.95
C ARG A 648 -51.17 27.95 47.11
N VAL A 649 -52.38 28.08 47.61
CA VAL A 649 -52.78 29.05 48.64
C VAL A 649 -53.43 28.30 49.81
N GLN A 650 -53.05 28.66 51.04
CA GLN A 650 -53.64 28.10 52.27
C GLN A 650 -55.02 28.71 52.55
N SER A 651 -55.81 28.08 53.43
CA SER A 651 -57.12 28.60 53.88
C SER A 651 -57.02 29.96 54.61
N SER A 652 -55.84 30.33 55.12
CA SER A 652 -55.58 31.67 55.68
C SER A 652 -55.41 32.76 54.60
N GLY A 653 -55.26 32.38 53.33
CA GLY A 653 -54.85 33.26 52.23
C GLY A 653 -53.34 33.41 52.07
N ALA A 654 -52.55 32.82 52.97
CA ALA A 654 -51.11 32.81 52.87
C ALA A 654 -50.62 31.93 51.72
N ALA A 655 -49.53 32.37 51.09
CA ALA A 655 -48.85 31.62 50.03
C ALA A 655 -48.28 30.31 50.58
N LEU A 656 -48.68 29.16 50.02
CA LEU A 656 -48.02 27.89 50.31
C LEU A 656 -46.90 27.61 49.29
N SER A 657 -47.17 27.89 48.02
CA SER A 657 -46.20 27.79 46.93
C SER A 657 -46.65 28.71 45.80
N LEU A 658 -46.12 29.94 45.79
CA LEU A 658 -46.40 30.93 44.73
C LEU A 658 -45.11 31.32 44.00
N PRO A 659 -45.16 31.54 42.67
CA PRO A 659 -44.05 32.14 41.93
C PRO A 659 -43.71 33.56 42.40
N VAL A 660 -42.46 33.99 42.21
CA VAL A 660 -42.03 35.37 42.51
C VAL A 660 -42.84 36.35 41.68
N GLY A 661 -43.30 37.43 42.31
CA GLY A 661 -44.20 38.41 41.69
C GLY A 661 -45.68 38.05 41.77
N ILE A 662 -46.03 36.88 42.32
CA ILE A 662 -47.41 36.50 42.63
C ILE A 662 -47.65 36.56 44.13
N SER A 663 -48.71 37.26 44.53
CA SER A 663 -49.17 37.32 45.92
C SER A 663 -50.63 36.88 46.02
N SER A 664 -50.98 36.25 47.13
CA SER A 664 -52.37 35.95 47.48
C SER A 664 -52.77 36.69 48.74
N VAL A 665 -54.02 37.13 48.80
CA VAL A 665 -54.62 37.71 50.01
C VAL A 665 -56.03 37.18 50.19
N ARG A 666 -56.41 36.89 51.44
CA ARG A 666 -57.80 36.59 51.79
C ARG A 666 -58.52 37.91 52.06
N LEU A 667 -59.54 38.22 51.26
CA LEU A 667 -60.30 39.46 51.37
C LEU A 667 -61.44 39.34 52.38
N SER A 668 -62.15 38.22 52.37
CA SER A 668 -63.22 37.87 53.32
C SER A 668 -63.33 36.35 53.43
N ILE A 669 -64.24 35.84 54.27
CA ILE A 669 -64.53 34.39 54.33
C ILE A 669 -64.83 33.89 52.91
N GLY A 670 -64.10 32.87 52.46
CA GLY A 670 -64.28 32.20 51.17
C GLY A 670 -63.89 33.01 49.94
N VAL A 671 -63.26 34.20 50.07
CA VAL A 671 -62.88 35.04 48.93
C VAL A 671 -61.41 35.43 48.99
N TYR A 672 -60.68 35.06 47.94
CA TYR A 672 -59.24 35.22 47.83
C TYR A 672 -58.91 35.99 46.55
N GLU A 673 -57.95 36.90 46.62
CA GLU A 673 -57.41 37.60 45.45
C GLU A 673 -55.98 37.17 45.20
N ILE A 674 -55.68 36.86 43.94
CA ILE A 674 -54.35 36.51 43.46
C ILE A 674 -53.87 37.64 42.53
N THR A 675 -52.78 38.28 42.92
CA THR A 675 -52.19 39.43 42.23
C THR A 675 -50.86 39.06 41.62
N SER A 676 -50.62 39.53 40.40
CA SER A 676 -49.36 39.43 39.67
C SER A 676 -48.78 40.82 39.46
N THR A 677 -47.55 41.07 39.92
CA THR A 677 -46.84 42.35 39.73
C THR A 677 -46.38 42.60 38.29
N VAL A 678 -46.56 41.61 37.41
CA VAL A 678 -46.09 41.61 36.02
C VAL A 678 -47.24 41.38 35.02
N GLY A 679 -48.46 41.14 35.52
CA GLY A 679 -49.64 40.81 34.71
C GLY A 679 -49.81 39.31 34.43
N TRP A 680 -51.06 38.85 34.47
CA TRP A 680 -51.53 37.58 33.95
C TRP A 680 -51.79 37.63 32.43
N GLY A 681 -52.16 38.80 31.90
CA GLY A 681 -52.41 39.05 30.47
C GLY A 681 -52.46 40.55 30.16
N ILE A 682 -52.74 40.95 28.92
CA ILE A 682 -52.81 42.38 28.53
C ILE A 682 -54.03 43.08 29.19
N ASN A 683 -55.10 42.33 29.43
CA ASN A 683 -56.32 42.76 30.12
C ASN A 683 -56.95 41.53 30.80
N ALA A 684 -58.13 41.69 31.43
CA ALA A 684 -58.83 40.61 32.12
C ALA A 684 -59.19 39.41 31.21
N ASN A 685 -59.30 39.62 29.90
CA ASN A 685 -59.58 38.57 28.91
C ASN A 685 -58.29 37.97 28.30
N GLY A 686 -57.11 38.48 28.65
CA GLY A 686 -55.82 38.02 28.10
C GLY A 686 -55.29 36.74 28.77
N TYR A 687 -56.06 36.10 29.63
CA TYR A 687 -55.69 34.88 30.35
C TYR A 687 -56.92 34.15 30.91
N VAL A 688 -56.75 32.86 31.18
CA VAL A 688 -57.75 32.02 31.84
C VAL A 688 -57.19 31.52 33.15
N ALA A 689 -57.84 31.86 34.26
CA ALA A 689 -57.51 31.32 35.57
C ALA A 689 -58.52 30.26 35.99
N THR A 690 -58.04 29.15 36.53
CA THR A 690 -58.83 28.08 37.14
C THR A 690 -58.28 27.79 38.53
N ALA A 691 -59.15 27.28 39.41
CA ALA A 691 -58.74 26.87 40.74
C ALA A 691 -59.51 25.61 41.16
N VAL A 692 -58.87 24.81 41.99
CA VAL A 692 -59.42 23.57 42.55
C VAL A 692 -59.12 23.52 44.04
N SER A 693 -60.14 23.27 44.84
CA SER A 693 -59.99 23.08 46.29
C SER A 693 -59.11 21.87 46.56
N THR A 694 -58.21 21.99 47.53
CA THR A 694 -57.32 20.90 47.98
C THR A 694 -57.79 20.23 49.25
N GLU A 695 -58.90 20.70 49.84
CA GLU A 695 -59.45 20.14 51.06
C GLU A 695 -60.55 19.12 50.76
N SER A 696 -60.36 17.90 51.25
CA SER A 696 -61.33 16.80 51.17
C SER A 696 -62.29 16.77 52.36
N ALA A 697 -61.95 17.42 53.48
CA ALA A 697 -62.79 17.50 54.68
C ALA A 697 -63.65 18.78 54.65
N GLY A 698 -64.97 18.64 54.77
CA GLY A 698 -65.92 19.78 54.79
C GLY A 698 -66.61 20.11 53.47
N GLY A 699 -66.25 19.43 52.37
CA GLY A 699 -66.86 19.60 51.05
C GLY A 699 -66.75 21.02 50.49
N ILE A 700 -65.61 21.68 50.76
CA ILE A 700 -65.27 22.99 50.22
C ILE A 700 -64.94 22.84 48.74
N LYS A 701 -65.65 23.57 47.89
CA LYS A 701 -65.44 23.62 46.43
C LYS A 701 -65.12 25.04 45.97
N VAL A 702 -64.45 25.14 44.84
CA VAL A 702 -64.33 26.42 44.13
C VAL A 702 -65.65 26.67 43.41
N GLU A 703 -66.38 27.69 43.84
CA GLU A 703 -67.65 28.10 43.22
C GLU A 703 -67.38 28.88 41.94
N ARG A 704 -66.40 29.80 41.97
CA ARG A 704 -66.08 30.66 40.82
C ARG A 704 -64.65 31.17 40.88
N VAL A 705 -64.05 31.33 39.71
CA VAL A 705 -62.85 32.15 39.49
C VAL A 705 -63.25 33.36 38.64
N THR A 706 -62.75 34.55 38.96
CA THR A 706 -63.11 35.79 38.25
C THR A 706 -61.88 36.61 37.95
N GLN A 707 -61.56 36.79 36.67
CA GLN A 707 -60.53 37.71 36.21
C GLN A 707 -61.01 39.15 36.34
N SER A 708 -60.31 39.95 37.13
CA SER A 708 -60.72 41.32 37.46
C SER A 708 -59.91 42.37 36.70
N SER A 709 -58.65 42.07 36.36
CA SER A 709 -57.77 42.95 35.60
C SER A 709 -56.69 42.16 34.87
N SER A 710 -55.81 42.86 34.15
CA SER A 710 -54.56 42.28 33.61
C SER A 710 -53.66 41.69 34.69
N THR A 711 -53.80 42.08 35.97
CA THR A 711 -52.89 41.70 37.06
C THR A 711 -53.57 40.93 38.19
N THR A 712 -54.90 40.84 38.22
CA THR A 712 -55.63 40.24 39.36
C THR A 712 -56.78 39.34 38.92
N PHE A 713 -56.92 38.20 39.61
CA PHE A 713 -58.13 37.39 39.60
C PHE A 713 -58.51 36.96 41.01
N SER A 714 -59.80 36.71 41.23
CA SER A 714 -60.34 36.24 42.51
C SER A 714 -60.76 34.78 42.44
N VAL A 715 -60.61 34.05 43.55
CA VAL A 715 -61.11 32.69 43.76
C VAL A 715 -62.13 32.71 44.88
N ILE A 716 -63.34 32.20 44.60
CA ILE A 716 -64.46 32.14 45.53
C ILE A 716 -64.74 30.68 45.88
N LEU A 717 -64.75 30.36 47.18
CA LEU A 717 -64.98 29.02 47.71
C LEU A 717 -66.27 28.97 48.53
N THR A 718 -67.02 27.88 48.36
CA THR A 718 -68.25 27.58 49.10
C THR A 718 -68.20 26.18 49.70
N ASN A 719 -68.95 25.98 50.79
CA ASN A 719 -69.18 24.65 51.37
C ASN A 719 -70.32 23.90 50.66
N THR A 720 -70.66 22.71 51.15
CA THR A 720 -71.73 21.87 50.59
C THR A 720 -73.13 22.48 50.64
N SER A 721 -73.37 23.49 51.50
CA SER A 721 -74.62 24.25 51.55
C SER A 721 -74.61 25.51 50.69
N GLY A 722 -73.54 25.74 49.90
CA GLY A 722 -73.40 26.91 49.03
C GLY A 722 -73.04 28.21 49.76
N SER A 723 -72.70 28.15 51.05
CA SER A 723 -72.26 29.31 51.82
C SER A 723 -70.76 29.54 51.66
N LEU A 724 -70.32 30.81 51.63
CA LEU A 724 -68.90 31.15 51.56
C LEU A 724 -68.15 30.54 52.75
N SER A 725 -67.04 29.86 52.46
CA SER A 725 -66.23 29.21 53.48
C SER A 725 -64.77 29.16 53.04
N ASP A 726 -63.86 29.30 54.00
CA ASP A 726 -62.42 29.23 53.75
C ASP A 726 -61.95 27.81 53.45
N GLY A 727 -60.89 27.71 52.66
CA GLY A 727 -60.25 26.44 52.30
C GLY A 727 -59.01 26.65 51.44
N ALA A 728 -58.04 25.73 51.54
CA ALA A 728 -56.85 25.76 50.70
C ALA A 728 -57.15 25.31 49.26
N PHE A 729 -56.52 25.93 48.27
CA PHE A 729 -56.72 25.60 46.85
C PHE A 729 -55.42 25.69 46.04
N ASN A 730 -55.42 24.96 44.92
CA ASN A 730 -54.47 25.14 43.83
C ASN A 730 -55.11 26.02 42.77
N PHE A 731 -54.33 26.87 42.11
CA PHE A 731 -54.77 27.57 40.92
C PHE A 731 -53.79 27.37 39.77
N THR A 732 -54.31 27.59 38.57
CA THR A 732 -53.57 27.62 37.33
C THR A 732 -54.06 28.80 36.51
N SER A 733 -53.16 29.60 35.97
CA SER A 733 -53.45 30.75 35.12
C SER A 733 -52.72 30.58 33.80
N THR A 734 -53.46 30.50 32.71
CA THR A 734 -52.93 30.31 31.37
C THR A 734 -53.07 31.58 30.57
N ARG A 735 -51.96 32.15 30.10
CA ARG A 735 -51.98 33.36 29.27
C ARG A 735 -52.51 33.00 27.88
N MET A 736 -53.51 33.75 27.42
CA MET A 736 -54.04 33.60 26.05
C MET A 736 -53.23 34.49 25.12
N SER A 737 -52.85 33.94 23.95
CA SER A 737 -51.99 34.57 22.94
C SER A 737 -52.50 35.93 22.46
#